data_AF-R1ES16-F1
#
_entry.id   AF-R1ES16-F1
#
_cell.length_a   1.000
_cell.length_b   1.000
_cell.length_c   1.000
_cell.angle_alpha   90.00
_cell.angle_beta   90.00
_cell.angle_gamma   90.00
#
_symmetry.space_group_name_H-M   'P 1'
#
loop_
_entity.id
_entity.type
_entity.pdbx_description
1 polymer ?
#
loop_
_entity_poly.entity_id
_entity_poly.type
_entity_poly.pdbx_seq_one_letter_code
_entity_poly.pdbx_strand_id
1 'polypeptide(L)'
;MEVGFQPKFKILVSFYQIAATLGPVYGVRLHEDFTRWTDFMDAISLDLLGLTYPDACIGSMGDRLLLAGLWPIFSIMLGGAALACCALAEWLLSGRADALRRDLVRATLRRLLYWAILVAYLVLPSVSRSIFKARQCESFNVDDLTAERRSYLVADLDVLCSADDDEYSGLDAYFWAFFVLWPILFPLAFLALLLSIRSEVRAQRVRATARACRFLWRDYDPRFLFWEVVDLGRKLSLASLVLFIQTDTGSSKILRLFVASVVSALYLAALALARPFKRDDDLYLACTANLFLACCFTSGTVIQLCESAAYEDMCKALVGFDSARGASEFVIALTAAMLAASLLVVLFKTVSAVRMPTIRLCSSGRPPVLELSPECHFHGFISHCWGTGQDQTHTVVRQLQLLLPGVRIWLDVDNLEDVGRLEESVRDATTFLVFLSAGYFKSFNCRRELYAALGSNRPFIPIQEADVDKGGASIEALKAECREHCVETAPPAYPSYSGPGEMLARVFEATPPIVWVRVNAFQLESLKAVAMRMLLHSPYYASRPAELAGGVMVPRQPGPCAFSGPVTILVCRDNEGAVGIARALKTAAREGRGSTASAETVTIRDAEEALEGVNAAPLSGHVVCLLYLNDKTFLDAGGAVARLVQAAMDRRIAVAMVHEQDPTCGGVPFRNFFQQTPQVLLQPPYKLFDTVAVPLYPAPEHRTVSLRLALSSMGAVPCDAGPLQRRWELLRRRIAVARLVRRRPAEPCQQPVVQP
;
A
#
# COMPACT_ATOMS: atom_id res chain seq x y z
N MET A 1 5.52 -0.16 1.49
CA MET A 1 4.54 -0.22 0.39
C MET A 1 5.24 0.22 -0.90
N GLU A 2 5.80 -0.71 -1.66
CA GLU A 2 6.51 -0.39 -2.91
C GLU A 2 5.51 0.07 -3.98
N VAL A 3 5.81 1.19 -4.66
CA VAL A 3 5.09 1.59 -5.88
C VAL A 3 5.20 0.41 -6.85
N GLY A 4 4.06 -0.16 -7.24
CA GLY A 4 4.05 -1.33 -8.12
C GLY A 4 4.34 -0.85 -9.54
N PHE A 5 5.62 -0.73 -9.87
CA PHE A 5 6.09 -0.35 -11.21
C PHE A 5 5.95 -1.51 -12.20
N GLN A 6 6.18 -2.75 -11.74
CA GLN A 6 6.10 -3.96 -12.57
C GLN A 6 4.78 -4.10 -13.35
N PRO A 7 3.58 -4.03 -12.74
CA PRO A 7 2.32 -4.18 -13.49
C PRO A 7 2.11 -3.06 -14.50
N LYS A 8 2.45 -1.82 -14.15
CA LYS A 8 2.31 -0.65 -15.06
C LYS A 8 3.22 -0.78 -16.27
N PHE A 9 4.46 -1.19 -16.05
CA PHE A 9 5.41 -1.47 -17.12
C PHE A 9 4.88 -2.57 -18.06
N LYS A 10 4.39 -3.68 -17.51
CA LYS A 10 3.81 -4.76 -18.32
C LYS A 10 2.61 -4.33 -19.16
N ILE A 11 1.68 -3.55 -18.58
CA ILE A 11 0.50 -3.03 -19.28
C ILE A 11 0.94 -2.11 -20.42
N LEU A 12 1.89 -1.21 -20.16
CA LEU A 12 2.41 -0.27 -21.17
C LEU A 12 3.10 -1.01 -22.33
N VAL A 13 4.03 -1.91 -22.02
CA VAL A 13 4.72 -2.73 -23.03
C VAL A 13 3.72 -3.56 -23.81
N SER A 14 2.76 -4.20 -23.13
CA SER A 14 1.72 -4.97 -23.81
C SER A 14 0.90 -4.13 -24.77
N PHE A 15 0.56 -2.89 -24.41
CA PHE A 15 -0.23 -2.01 -25.24
C PHE A 15 0.55 -1.68 -26.53
N TYR A 16 1.80 -1.25 -26.40
CA TYR A 16 2.63 -0.87 -27.56
C TYR A 16 3.01 -2.05 -28.44
N GLN A 17 3.28 -3.23 -27.87
CA GLN A 17 3.53 -4.45 -28.64
C GLN A 17 2.36 -4.83 -29.56
N ILE A 18 1.13 -4.52 -29.15
CA ILE A 18 -0.06 -4.78 -29.97
C ILE A 18 -0.33 -3.59 -30.91
N ALA A 19 -0.24 -2.36 -30.42
CA ALA A 19 -0.47 -1.16 -31.25
C ALA A 19 0.51 -1.08 -32.44
N ALA A 20 1.77 -1.44 -32.24
CA ALA A 20 2.79 -1.51 -33.30
C ALA A 20 2.47 -2.54 -34.41
N THR A 21 1.51 -3.45 -34.18
CA THR A 21 1.12 -4.44 -35.20
C THR A 21 0.11 -3.89 -36.23
N LEU A 22 -0.48 -2.71 -35.99
CA LEU A 22 -1.49 -2.10 -36.87
C LEU A 22 -1.02 -2.00 -38.34
N GLY A 23 0.21 -1.56 -38.56
CA GLY A 23 0.82 -1.52 -39.89
C GLY A 23 1.10 -2.92 -40.45
N PRO A 24 2.06 -3.67 -39.87
CA PRO A 24 2.57 -4.90 -40.49
C PRO A 24 1.57 -6.07 -40.53
N VAL A 25 0.61 -6.15 -39.60
CA VAL A 25 -0.32 -7.30 -39.51
C VAL A 25 -1.69 -6.98 -40.09
N TYR A 26 -2.16 -5.76 -39.85
CA TYR A 26 -3.50 -5.30 -40.26
C TYR A 26 -3.49 -4.41 -41.50
N GLY A 27 -2.30 -4.05 -42.01
CA GLY A 27 -2.12 -3.27 -43.22
C GLY A 27 -2.51 -1.80 -43.09
N VAL A 28 -2.74 -1.30 -41.87
CA VAL A 28 -3.19 0.08 -41.63
C VAL A 28 -2.01 1.03 -41.87
N ARG A 29 -2.11 1.85 -42.91
CA ARG A 29 -1.13 2.92 -43.17
C ARG A 29 -1.62 4.20 -42.48
N LEU A 30 -0.87 4.64 -41.47
CA LEU A 30 -1.13 5.95 -40.88
C LEU A 30 -0.62 7.03 -41.83
N HIS A 31 -1.27 8.20 -41.80
CA HIS A 31 -0.87 9.34 -42.63
C HIS A 31 0.61 9.71 -42.46
N GLU A 32 1.28 10.12 -43.54
CA GLU A 32 2.75 10.32 -43.62
C GLU A 32 3.31 11.30 -42.57
N ASP A 33 2.51 12.30 -42.20
CA ASP A 33 2.82 13.28 -41.13
C ASP A 33 3.17 12.62 -39.77
N PHE A 34 2.78 11.35 -39.54
CA PHE A 34 2.93 10.66 -38.24
C PHE A 34 4.00 9.57 -38.21
N THR A 35 4.83 9.45 -39.26
CA THR A 35 5.95 8.49 -39.36
C THR A 35 6.86 8.47 -38.12
N ARG A 36 7.20 9.63 -37.56
CA ARG A 36 8.03 9.71 -36.33
C ARG A 36 7.39 9.02 -35.12
N TRP A 37 6.06 9.03 -35.02
CA TRP A 37 5.36 8.40 -33.91
C TRP A 37 5.25 6.89 -34.11
N THR A 38 5.08 6.42 -35.35
CA THR A 38 5.13 4.98 -35.66
C THR A 38 6.50 4.39 -35.32
N ASP A 39 7.59 5.09 -35.66
CA ASP A 39 8.95 4.66 -35.30
C ASP A 39 9.15 4.53 -33.78
N PHE A 40 8.57 5.46 -33.02
CA PHE A 40 8.58 5.42 -31.56
C PHE A 40 7.81 4.21 -31.00
N MET A 41 6.64 3.88 -31.57
CA MET A 41 5.87 2.70 -31.19
C MET A 41 6.65 1.41 -31.46
N ASP A 42 7.30 1.33 -32.62
CA ASP A 42 8.12 0.18 -33.01
C ASP A 42 9.33 0.02 -32.07
N ALA A 43 9.98 1.12 -31.66
CA ALA A 43 11.07 1.10 -30.69
C ALA A 43 10.66 0.52 -29.33
N ILE A 44 9.48 0.87 -28.82
CA ILE A 44 8.96 0.35 -27.55
C ILE A 44 8.52 -1.11 -27.67
N SER A 45 8.11 -1.56 -28.86
CA SER A 45 7.67 -2.93 -29.10
C SER A 45 8.82 -3.97 -29.01
N LEU A 46 10.08 -3.51 -28.91
CA LEU A 46 11.31 -4.32 -28.86
C LEU A 46 11.56 -5.14 -30.13
N ASP A 47 11.15 -4.60 -31.28
CA ASP A 47 11.46 -5.16 -32.60
C ASP A 47 12.88 -4.78 -33.04
N LEU A 48 13.87 -5.26 -32.28
CA LEU A 48 15.28 -4.83 -32.38
C LEU A 48 15.89 -5.01 -33.78
N LEU A 49 15.40 -6.00 -34.54
CA LEU A 49 15.87 -6.31 -35.90
C LEU A 49 15.35 -5.31 -36.94
N GLY A 50 14.08 -4.90 -36.85
CA GLY A 50 13.50 -3.87 -37.74
C GLY A 50 14.00 -2.45 -37.45
N LEU A 51 14.53 -2.20 -36.25
CA LEU A 51 15.06 -0.88 -35.86
C LEU A 51 16.48 -0.58 -36.35
N THR A 52 17.28 -1.62 -36.60
CA THR A 52 18.72 -1.47 -36.87
C THR A 52 19.07 -1.65 -38.35
N TYR A 53 18.32 -2.47 -39.08
CA TYR A 53 18.53 -2.72 -40.50
C TYR A 53 17.20 -2.90 -41.21
N PRO A 54 16.98 -2.29 -42.39
CA PRO A 54 15.84 -2.62 -43.24
C PRO A 54 15.84 -4.13 -43.54
N ASP A 55 14.69 -4.79 -43.50
CA ASP A 55 14.57 -6.23 -43.74
C ASP A 55 15.23 -6.63 -45.08
N ALA A 56 15.12 -5.78 -46.11
CA ALA A 56 15.74 -5.96 -47.44
C ALA A 56 17.29 -6.03 -47.43
N CYS A 57 17.93 -5.59 -46.35
CA CYS A 57 19.39 -5.62 -46.20
C CYS A 57 19.89 -6.86 -45.43
N ILE A 58 19.00 -7.72 -44.94
CA ILE A 58 19.35 -8.88 -44.11
C ILE A 58 19.07 -10.17 -44.91
N GLY A 59 19.98 -10.57 -45.79
CA GLY A 59 20.03 -11.93 -46.39
C GLY A 59 18.69 -12.52 -46.88
N SER A 60 18.64 -13.86 -46.90
CA SER A 60 17.44 -14.63 -47.25
C SER A 60 16.41 -14.62 -46.12
N MET A 61 15.15 -14.97 -46.42
CA MET A 61 14.12 -15.11 -45.38
C MET A 61 14.50 -16.16 -44.30
N GLY A 62 15.26 -17.20 -44.68
CA GLY A 62 15.80 -18.19 -43.76
C GLY A 62 16.77 -17.58 -42.74
N ASP A 63 17.68 -16.71 -43.18
CA ASP A 63 18.65 -16.02 -42.30
C ASP A 63 17.93 -15.09 -41.33
N ARG A 64 16.92 -14.35 -41.80
CA ARG A 64 16.09 -13.47 -40.96
C ARG A 64 15.36 -14.26 -39.88
N LEU A 65 14.81 -15.43 -40.22
CA LEU A 65 14.10 -16.30 -39.29
C LEU A 65 15.04 -16.91 -38.23
N LEU A 66 16.24 -17.33 -38.64
CA LEU A 66 17.28 -17.81 -37.73
C LEU A 66 17.73 -16.72 -36.76
N LEU A 67 18.01 -15.52 -37.27
CA LEU A 67 18.40 -14.38 -36.46
C LEU A 67 17.28 -14.01 -35.47
N ALA A 68 16.03 -13.92 -35.94
CA ALA A 68 14.85 -13.66 -35.13
C ALA A 68 14.62 -14.73 -34.04
N GLY A 69 14.80 -16.00 -34.35
CA GLY A 69 14.57 -17.11 -33.41
C GLY A 69 15.70 -17.33 -32.40
N LEU A 70 16.96 -16.99 -32.74
CA LEU A 70 18.14 -17.30 -31.92
C LEU A 70 18.64 -16.12 -31.07
N TRP A 71 18.44 -14.86 -31.50
CA TRP A 71 18.87 -13.69 -30.72
C TRP A 71 18.34 -13.65 -29.27
N PRO A 72 17.11 -14.10 -28.95
CA PRO A 72 16.64 -14.03 -27.57
C PRO A 72 17.36 -15.08 -26.71
N ILE A 73 17.70 -16.23 -27.28
CA ILE A 73 18.51 -17.27 -26.62
C ILE A 73 19.90 -16.72 -26.34
N PHE A 74 20.52 -16.07 -27.32
CA PHE A 74 21.81 -15.40 -27.14
C PHE A 74 21.75 -14.34 -26.03
N SER A 75 20.67 -13.54 -25.96
CA SER A 75 20.47 -12.52 -24.92
C SER A 75 20.31 -13.13 -23.52
N ILE A 76 19.63 -14.28 -23.41
CA ILE A 76 19.51 -15.03 -22.15
C ILE A 76 20.88 -15.58 -21.74
N MET A 77 21.64 -16.15 -22.69
CA MET A 77 22.99 -16.68 -22.44
C MET A 77 23.97 -15.58 -22.01
N LEU A 78 23.97 -14.44 -22.71
CA LEU A 78 24.83 -13.29 -22.40
C LEU A 78 24.51 -12.68 -21.05
N GLY A 79 23.22 -12.44 -20.76
CA GLY A 79 22.79 -11.96 -19.44
C GLY A 79 23.12 -12.97 -18.35
N GLY A 80 23.05 -14.26 -18.66
CA GLY A 80 23.48 -15.32 -17.77
C GLY A 80 24.97 -15.35 -17.48
N ALA A 81 25.79 -15.19 -18.51
CA ALA A 81 27.24 -15.06 -18.39
C ALA A 81 27.62 -13.82 -17.57
N ALA A 82 26.97 -12.67 -17.81
CA ALA A 82 27.19 -11.45 -17.03
C ALA A 82 26.84 -11.65 -15.53
N LEU A 83 25.69 -12.26 -15.23
CA LEU A 83 25.30 -12.58 -13.85
C LEU A 83 26.26 -13.57 -13.18
N ALA A 84 26.75 -14.56 -13.93
CA ALA A 84 27.75 -15.50 -13.45
C ALA A 84 29.10 -14.81 -13.18
N CYS A 85 29.55 -13.91 -14.05
CA CYS A 85 30.75 -13.10 -13.86
C CYS A 85 30.64 -12.18 -12.64
N CYS A 86 29.48 -11.52 -12.43
CA CYS A 86 29.24 -10.71 -11.23
C CYS A 86 29.27 -11.56 -9.96
N ALA A 87 28.66 -12.75 -9.98
CA ALA A 87 28.72 -13.68 -8.85
C ALA A 87 30.16 -14.16 -8.61
N LEU A 88 30.92 -14.46 -9.66
CA LEU A 88 32.33 -14.84 -9.55
C LEU A 88 33.19 -13.72 -8.97
N ALA A 89 32.95 -12.47 -9.38
CA ALA A 89 33.62 -11.30 -8.81
C ALA A 89 33.26 -11.09 -7.34
N GLU A 90 31.97 -11.20 -6.97
CA GLU A 90 31.51 -11.16 -5.57
C GLU A 90 32.20 -12.25 -4.73
N TRP A 91 32.36 -13.46 -5.29
CA TRP A 91 33.05 -14.58 -4.64
C TRP A 91 34.56 -14.33 -4.47
N LEU A 92 35.25 -13.88 -5.53
CA LEU A 92 36.69 -13.58 -5.48
C LEU A 92 37.02 -12.48 -4.47
N LEU A 93 36.13 -11.49 -4.31
CA LEU A 93 36.30 -10.39 -3.36
C LEU A 93 35.99 -10.77 -1.90
N SER A 94 35.26 -11.86 -1.64
CA SER A 94 34.74 -12.19 -0.30
C SER A 94 35.58 -13.20 0.50
N GLY A 95 36.65 -13.75 -0.07
CA GLY A 95 37.76 -14.37 0.66
C GLY A 95 37.46 -15.55 1.61
N ARG A 96 36.27 -16.19 1.58
CA ARG A 96 35.92 -17.34 2.46
C ARG A 96 34.97 -18.39 1.83
N ALA A 97 35.35 -19.66 2.04
CA ALA A 97 34.62 -20.95 2.22
C ALA A 97 33.46 -21.43 1.30
N ASP A 98 33.40 -22.76 1.11
CA ASP A 98 32.45 -23.54 0.26
C ASP A 98 30.95 -23.37 0.58
N ALA A 99 30.58 -22.96 1.79
CA ALA A 99 29.18 -22.74 2.16
C ALA A 99 28.56 -21.56 1.37
N LEU A 100 29.34 -20.50 1.16
CA LEU A 100 28.95 -19.32 0.38
C LEU A 100 28.70 -19.69 -1.10
N ARG A 101 29.44 -20.69 -1.63
CA ARG A 101 29.32 -21.16 -3.01
C ARG A 101 27.93 -21.71 -3.31
N ARG A 102 27.36 -22.53 -2.42
CA ARG A 102 26.01 -23.12 -2.64
C ARG A 102 24.90 -22.08 -2.58
N ASP A 103 25.04 -21.07 -1.72
CA ASP A 103 24.05 -20.00 -1.59
C ASP A 103 24.13 -19.01 -2.76
N LEU A 104 25.35 -18.68 -3.18
CA LEU A 104 25.61 -17.84 -4.35
C LEU A 104 25.11 -18.50 -5.63
N VAL A 105 25.41 -19.78 -5.87
CA VAL A 105 24.91 -20.52 -7.04
C VAL A 105 23.38 -20.54 -7.09
N ARG A 106 22.72 -20.81 -5.95
CA ARG A 106 21.24 -20.76 -5.86
C ARG A 106 20.69 -19.35 -6.11
N ALA A 107 21.36 -18.32 -5.60
CA ALA A 107 20.98 -16.93 -5.83
C ALA A 107 21.13 -16.52 -7.30
N THR A 108 22.23 -16.92 -7.94
CA THR A 108 22.51 -16.66 -9.36
C THR A 108 21.53 -17.40 -10.26
N LEU A 109 21.24 -18.68 -9.99
CA LEU A 109 20.23 -19.45 -10.73
C LEU A 109 18.84 -18.81 -10.66
N ARG A 110 18.48 -18.25 -9.49
CA ARG A 110 17.23 -17.50 -9.33
C ARG A 110 17.20 -16.21 -10.16
N ARG A 111 18.31 -15.45 -10.18
CA ARG A 111 18.44 -14.22 -10.99
C ARG A 111 18.37 -14.56 -12.49
N LEU A 112 19.04 -15.63 -12.91
CA LEU A 112 19.00 -16.21 -14.26
C LEU A 112 17.57 -16.58 -14.68
N LEU A 113 16.84 -17.32 -13.84
CA LEU A 113 15.45 -17.70 -14.15
C LEU A 113 14.55 -16.47 -14.28
N TYR A 114 14.69 -15.49 -13.38
CA TYR A 114 13.94 -14.22 -13.49
C TYR A 114 14.27 -13.46 -14.78
N TRP A 115 15.56 -13.40 -15.16
CA TRP A 115 16.01 -12.77 -16.41
C TRP A 115 15.47 -13.49 -17.64
N ALA A 116 15.54 -14.82 -17.67
CA ALA A 116 15.02 -15.63 -18.77
C ALA A 116 13.51 -15.43 -18.96
N ILE A 117 12.74 -15.42 -17.86
CA ILE A 117 11.29 -15.13 -17.90
C ILE A 117 11.03 -13.72 -18.45
N LEU A 118 11.79 -12.71 -18.00
CA LEU A 118 11.62 -11.33 -18.44
C LEU A 118 11.89 -11.19 -19.95
N VAL A 119 13.02 -11.70 -20.43
CA VAL A 119 13.38 -11.65 -21.86
C VAL A 119 12.36 -12.41 -22.70
N ALA A 120 12.02 -13.65 -22.30
CA ALA A 120 11.03 -14.44 -23.03
C ALA A 120 9.68 -13.73 -23.11
N TYR A 121 9.19 -13.13 -22.01
CA TYR A 121 7.92 -12.37 -22.02
C TYR A 121 7.96 -11.16 -22.96
N LEU A 122 9.07 -10.41 -22.97
CA LEU A 122 9.22 -9.22 -23.79
C LEU A 122 9.32 -9.56 -25.28
N VAL A 123 9.98 -10.65 -25.62
CA VAL A 123 10.38 -10.94 -27.00
C VAL A 123 9.40 -11.85 -27.73
N LEU A 124 8.62 -12.65 -26.97
CA LEU A 124 7.73 -13.64 -27.53
C LEU A 124 6.77 -13.11 -28.62
N PRO A 125 6.09 -11.95 -28.47
CA PRO A 125 5.19 -11.46 -29.52
C PRO A 125 5.90 -11.07 -30.81
N SER A 126 7.08 -10.43 -30.73
CA SER A 126 7.86 -10.02 -31.91
C SER A 126 8.39 -11.25 -32.66
N VAL A 127 9.01 -12.20 -31.96
CA VAL A 127 9.55 -13.43 -32.57
C VAL A 127 8.44 -14.27 -33.18
N SER A 128 7.32 -14.42 -32.47
CA SER A 128 6.15 -15.12 -33.00
C SER A 128 5.70 -14.48 -34.32
N ARG A 129 5.54 -13.16 -34.37
CA ARG A 129 5.16 -12.43 -35.58
C ARG A 129 6.12 -12.70 -36.74
N SER A 130 7.44 -12.66 -36.51
CA SER A 130 8.44 -12.95 -37.56
C SER A 130 8.36 -14.39 -38.07
N ILE A 131 8.06 -15.36 -37.19
CA ILE A 131 7.82 -16.76 -37.59
C ILE A 131 6.60 -16.84 -38.53
N PHE A 132 5.50 -16.17 -38.21
CA PHE A 132 4.29 -16.22 -39.06
C PHE A 132 4.46 -15.49 -40.40
N LYS A 133 5.30 -14.45 -40.47
CA LYS A 133 5.63 -13.80 -41.75
C LYS A 133 6.24 -14.76 -42.78
N ALA A 134 6.94 -15.82 -42.33
CA ALA A 134 7.56 -16.83 -43.20
C ALA A 134 6.54 -17.68 -44.00
N ARG A 135 5.25 -17.59 -43.69
CA ARG A 135 4.17 -18.33 -44.37
C ARG A 135 3.14 -17.44 -45.04
N GLN A 136 3.31 -16.13 -45.02
CA GLN A 136 2.33 -15.20 -45.56
C GLN A 136 2.57 -14.99 -47.05
N CYS A 137 1.69 -15.55 -47.89
CA CYS A 137 1.77 -15.42 -49.34
C CYS A 137 0.70 -14.46 -49.88
N GLU A 138 0.97 -13.80 -51.00
CA GLU A 138 0.02 -12.96 -51.73
C GLU A 138 0.01 -13.38 -53.21
N SER A 139 -1.19 -13.52 -53.79
CA SER A 139 -1.36 -14.00 -55.17
C SER A 139 -1.57 -12.86 -56.16
N PHE A 140 -0.73 -12.83 -57.18
CA PHE A 140 -0.75 -11.85 -58.27
C PHE A 140 -1.22 -12.51 -59.56
N ASN A 141 -1.96 -11.78 -60.39
CA ASN A 141 -2.29 -12.21 -61.75
C ASN A 141 -1.06 -12.01 -62.64
N VAL A 142 -0.62 -13.06 -63.32
CA VAL A 142 0.57 -13.02 -64.18
C VAL A 142 0.20 -12.87 -65.65
N ASP A 143 -0.99 -13.34 -66.04
CA ASP A 143 -1.51 -13.22 -67.40
C ASP A 143 -3.01 -12.90 -67.37
N ASP A 144 -3.37 -11.75 -67.92
CA ASP A 144 -4.75 -11.22 -67.96
C ASP A 144 -5.67 -12.06 -68.87
N LEU A 145 -5.11 -12.84 -69.80
CA LEU A 145 -5.87 -13.65 -70.76
C LEU A 145 -6.20 -15.05 -70.23
N THR A 146 -5.30 -15.64 -69.45
CA THR A 146 -5.45 -17.00 -68.89
C THR A 146 -5.89 -17.00 -67.43
N ALA A 147 -5.88 -15.84 -66.77
CA ALA A 147 -6.13 -15.67 -65.34
C ALA A 147 -5.19 -16.54 -64.46
N GLU A 148 -3.99 -16.86 -64.95
CA GLU A 148 -2.98 -17.60 -64.18
C GLU A 148 -2.50 -16.74 -63.01
N ARG A 149 -2.60 -17.28 -61.79
CA ARG A 149 -2.17 -16.61 -60.56
C ARG A 149 -0.93 -17.27 -60.00
N ARG A 150 0.07 -16.46 -59.63
CA ARG A 150 1.24 -16.91 -58.88
C ARG A 150 1.30 -16.25 -57.52
N SER A 151 1.60 -17.04 -56.51
CA SER A 151 1.72 -16.58 -55.13
C SER A 151 3.18 -16.37 -54.76
N TYR A 152 3.48 -15.21 -54.18
CA TYR A 152 4.81 -14.83 -53.70
C TYR A 152 4.75 -14.57 -52.19
N LEU A 153 5.88 -14.74 -51.50
CA LEU A 153 5.97 -14.46 -50.08
C LEU A 153 5.94 -12.94 -49.82
N VAL A 154 5.05 -12.47 -48.94
CA VAL A 154 4.88 -11.02 -48.67
C VAL A 154 6.13 -10.40 -48.04
N ALA A 155 6.87 -11.17 -47.26
CA ALA A 155 8.11 -10.73 -46.62
C ALA A 155 9.31 -10.72 -47.59
N ASP A 156 9.22 -11.45 -48.69
CA ASP A 156 10.26 -11.56 -49.71
C ASP A 156 9.64 -11.94 -51.06
N LEU A 157 9.36 -10.92 -51.90
CA LEU A 157 8.64 -11.11 -53.15
C LEU A 157 9.45 -11.88 -54.22
N ASP A 158 10.72 -12.19 -53.94
CA ASP A 158 11.55 -13.01 -54.82
C ASP A 158 11.26 -14.52 -54.65
N VAL A 159 10.66 -14.92 -53.53
CA VAL A 159 10.36 -16.34 -53.20
C VAL A 159 8.96 -16.73 -53.66
N LEU A 160 8.86 -17.80 -54.45
CA LEU A 160 7.58 -18.31 -54.94
C LEU A 160 6.96 -19.25 -53.90
N CYS A 161 5.73 -18.95 -53.49
CA CYS A 161 4.97 -19.82 -52.60
C CYS A 161 4.39 -21.02 -53.36
N SER A 162 5.26 -21.89 -53.87
CA SER A 162 4.92 -23.13 -54.55
C SER A 162 5.70 -24.31 -53.97
N ALA A 163 5.13 -25.50 -54.05
CA ALA A 163 5.82 -26.72 -53.62
C ALA A 163 7.09 -27.02 -54.44
N ASP A 164 7.19 -26.45 -55.64
CA ASP A 164 8.31 -26.62 -56.57
C ASP A 164 9.48 -25.65 -56.30
N ASP A 165 9.34 -24.71 -55.35
CA ASP A 165 10.39 -23.78 -54.95
C ASP A 165 11.18 -24.35 -53.75
N ASP A 166 12.45 -24.66 -53.96
CA ASP A 166 13.35 -25.24 -52.96
C ASP A 166 13.57 -24.29 -51.76
N GLU A 167 13.56 -22.98 -51.98
CA GLU A 167 13.76 -21.99 -50.93
C GLU A 167 12.51 -21.92 -50.03
N TYR A 168 11.32 -21.93 -50.63
CA TYR A 168 10.05 -21.95 -49.88
C TYR A 168 9.87 -23.25 -49.08
N SER A 169 10.13 -24.40 -49.71
CA SER A 169 10.00 -25.70 -49.02
C SER A 169 11.00 -25.88 -47.89
N GLY A 170 12.20 -25.28 -47.99
CA GLY A 170 13.19 -25.24 -46.91
C GLY A 170 12.73 -24.46 -45.67
N LEU A 171 11.87 -23.43 -45.85
CA LEU A 171 11.33 -22.64 -44.73
C LEU A 171 10.40 -23.45 -43.83
N ASP A 172 9.81 -24.55 -44.32
CA ASP A 172 8.88 -25.38 -43.55
C ASP A 172 9.50 -25.92 -42.27
N ALA A 173 10.74 -26.40 -42.35
CA ALA A 173 11.46 -26.96 -41.22
C ALA A 173 11.74 -25.90 -40.14
N TYR A 174 12.20 -24.72 -40.56
CA TYR A 174 12.47 -23.60 -39.65
C TYR A 174 11.18 -23.07 -39.01
N PHE A 175 10.12 -22.91 -39.80
CA PHE A 175 8.82 -22.45 -39.34
C PHE A 175 8.29 -23.35 -38.21
N TRP A 176 8.21 -24.67 -38.43
CA TRP A 176 7.65 -25.58 -37.43
C TRP A 176 8.54 -25.70 -36.19
N ALA A 177 9.86 -25.70 -36.35
CA ALA A 177 10.79 -25.73 -35.22
C ALA A 177 10.60 -24.50 -34.31
N PHE A 178 10.57 -23.29 -34.89
CA PHE A 178 10.40 -22.07 -34.10
C PHE A 178 8.97 -21.85 -33.62
N PHE A 179 7.95 -22.29 -34.36
CA PHE A 179 6.55 -22.24 -33.95
C PHE A 179 6.29 -23.08 -32.70
N VAL A 180 6.82 -24.31 -32.66
CA VAL A 180 6.69 -25.19 -31.48
C VAL A 180 7.49 -24.61 -30.31
N LEU A 181 8.70 -24.11 -30.56
CA LEU A 181 9.54 -23.55 -29.51
C LEU A 181 8.93 -22.30 -28.87
N TRP A 182 8.54 -21.31 -29.65
CA TRP A 182 8.18 -19.99 -29.16
C TRP A 182 6.68 -19.88 -28.81
N PRO A 183 5.74 -19.79 -29.77
CA PRO A 183 4.30 -19.70 -29.49
C PRO A 183 3.70 -20.80 -28.60
N ILE A 184 4.28 -22.00 -28.56
CA ILE A 184 3.70 -23.15 -27.85
C ILE A 184 4.48 -23.47 -26.56
N LEU A 185 5.77 -23.81 -26.65
CA LEU A 185 6.51 -24.34 -25.50
C LEU A 185 6.74 -23.31 -24.39
N PHE A 186 7.04 -22.04 -24.72
CA PHE A 186 7.25 -21.00 -23.70
C PHE A 186 5.98 -20.67 -22.89
N PRO A 187 4.80 -20.43 -23.50
CA PRO A 187 3.56 -20.25 -22.74
C PRO A 187 3.21 -21.47 -21.87
N LEU A 188 3.40 -22.69 -22.38
CA LEU A 188 3.20 -23.91 -21.60
C LEU A 188 4.19 -24.03 -20.44
N ALA A 189 5.46 -23.66 -20.64
CA ALA A 189 6.46 -23.64 -19.58
C ALA A 189 6.09 -22.62 -18.48
N PHE A 190 5.59 -21.43 -18.85
CA PHE A 190 5.09 -20.45 -17.88
C PHE A 190 3.88 -20.98 -17.12
N LEU A 191 2.94 -21.63 -17.80
CA LEU A 191 1.78 -22.26 -17.15
C LEU A 191 2.22 -23.37 -16.19
N ALA A 192 3.13 -24.26 -16.61
CA ALA A 192 3.64 -25.34 -15.78
C ALA A 192 4.36 -24.82 -14.53
N LEU A 193 5.20 -23.78 -14.67
CA LEU A 193 5.85 -23.10 -13.55
C LEU A 193 4.82 -22.50 -12.58
N LEU A 194 3.80 -21.83 -13.11
CA LEU A 194 2.72 -21.22 -12.32
C LEU A 194 1.87 -22.27 -11.58
N LEU A 195 1.55 -23.38 -12.23
CA LEU A 195 0.82 -24.49 -11.62
C LEU A 195 1.65 -25.16 -10.51
N SER A 196 2.95 -25.32 -10.71
CA SER A 196 3.89 -25.87 -9.72
C SER A 196 3.94 -25.02 -8.44
N ILE A 197 3.97 -23.69 -8.56
CA ILE A 197 4.01 -22.78 -7.40
C ILE A 197 2.63 -22.43 -6.83
N ARG A 198 1.53 -22.92 -7.42
CA ARG A 198 0.16 -22.50 -7.08
C ARG A 198 -0.20 -22.78 -5.62
N SER A 199 0.15 -23.96 -5.10
CA SER A 199 -0.12 -24.33 -3.71
C SER A 199 0.65 -23.43 -2.75
N GLU A 200 1.91 -23.13 -3.06
CA GLU A 200 2.80 -22.28 -2.27
C GLU A 200 2.31 -20.83 -2.21
N VAL A 201 1.93 -20.26 -3.35
CA VAL A 201 1.45 -18.87 -3.42
C VAL A 201 0.06 -18.72 -2.76
N ARG A 202 -0.83 -19.71 -2.89
CA ARG A 202 -2.13 -19.69 -2.19
C ARG A 202 -1.97 -19.79 -0.68
N ALA A 203 -1.00 -20.58 -0.22
CA ALA A 203 -0.64 -20.66 1.20
C ALA A 203 0.16 -19.43 1.69
N GLN A 204 0.42 -18.43 0.83
CA GLN A 204 1.28 -17.26 1.10
C GLN A 204 2.72 -17.63 1.52
N ARG A 205 3.18 -18.84 1.23
CA ARG A 205 4.53 -19.34 1.55
C ARG A 205 5.44 -19.20 0.35
N VAL A 206 6.11 -18.05 0.22
CA VAL A 206 6.92 -17.73 -0.98
C VAL A 206 8.32 -18.37 -0.87
N ARG A 207 8.45 -19.60 -1.38
CA ARG A 207 9.74 -20.31 -1.53
C ARG A 207 10.63 -19.68 -2.61
N ALA A 208 11.85 -20.22 -2.77
CA ALA A 208 12.86 -19.69 -3.68
C ALA A 208 12.43 -19.67 -5.17
N THR A 209 11.74 -20.70 -5.65
CA THR A 209 11.21 -20.82 -7.02
C THR A 209 10.06 -19.85 -7.26
N ALA A 210 9.10 -19.77 -6.32
CA ALA A 210 8.02 -18.78 -6.34
C ALA A 210 8.57 -17.34 -6.38
N ARG A 211 9.68 -17.07 -5.65
CA ARG A 211 10.37 -15.78 -5.69
C ARG A 211 11.07 -15.51 -7.02
N ALA A 212 11.64 -16.53 -7.66
CA ALA A 212 12.23 -16.43 -9.00
C ALA A 212 11.17 -16.08 -10.05
N CYS A 213 10.00 -16.72 -9.97
CA CYS A 213 8.89 -16.53 -10.89
C CYS A 213 8.01 -15.32 -10.53
N ARG A 214 8.44 -14.46 -9.61
CA ARG A 214 7.65 -13.30 -9.13
C ARG A 214 7.17 -12.39 -10.25
N PHE A 215 7.90 -12.34 -11.36
CA PHE A 215 7.48 -11.59 -12.53
C PHE A 215 6.11 -12.05 -13.02
N LEU A 216 5.83 -13.35 -13.08
CA LEU A 216 4.59 -13.88 -13.66
C LEU A 216 3.35 -13.70 -12.76
N TRP A 217 3.48 -13.82 -11.43
CA TRP A 217 2.30 -13.93 -10.55
C TRP A 217 2.12 -12.79 -9.55
N ARG A 218 3.17 -12.02 -9.22
CA ARG A 218 3.14 -11.06 -8.08
C ARG A 218 2.02 -10.03 -8.20
N ASP A 219 1.65 -9.68 -9.42
CA ASP A 219 0.73 -8.59 -9.76
C ASP A 219 -0.76 -8.99 -9.59
N TYR A 220 -1.06 -10.28 -9.63
CA TYR A 220 -2.42 -10.82 -9.62
C TYR A 220 -2.83 -11.41 -8.27
N ASP A 221 -4.13 -11.44 -8.03
CA ASP A 221 -4.75 -12.16 -6.90
C ASP A 221 -4.38 -13.66 -6.99
N PRO A 222 -4.06 -14.35 -5.87
CA PRO A 222 -3.74 -15.78 -5.85
C PRO A 222 -4.79 -16.70 -6.50
N ARG A 223 -6.05 -16.25 -6.64
CA ARG A 223 -7.11 -16.97 -7.36
C ARG A 223 -6.86 -16.99 -8.88
N PHE A 224 -6.29 -15.93 -9.43
CA PHE A 224 -6.04 -15.71 -10.86
C PHE A 224 -4.55 -15.76 -11.21
N LEU A 225 -3.80 -16.66 -10.59
CA LEU A 225 -2.34 -16.77 -10.76
C LEU A 225 -1.89 -17.05 -12.21
N PHE A 226 -2.77 -17.62 -13.04
CA PHE A 226 -2.51 -17.93 -14.45
C PHE A 226 -2.79 -16.77 -15.40
N TRP A 227 -3.22 -15.60 -14.90
CA TRP A 227 -3.68 -14.49 -15.76
C TRP A 227 -2.60 -13.98 -16.71
N GLU A 228 -1.32 -14.03 -16.33
CA GLU A 228 -0.22 -13.66 -17.22
C GLU A 228 -0.21 -14.52 -18.51
N VAL A 229 -0.57 -15.79 -18.42
CA VAL A 229 -0.65 -16.69 -19.60
C VAL A 229 -1.85 -16.32 -20.47
N VAL A 230 -2.96 -15.88 -19.87
CA VAL A 230 -4.13 -15.38 -20.61
C VAL A 230 -3.78 -14.10 -21.37
N ASP A 231 -3.08 -13.16 -20.72
CA ASP A 231 -2.60 -11.95 -21.37
C ASP A 231 -1.63 -12.25 -22.51
N LEU A 232 -0.72 -13.21 -22.31
CA LEU A 232 0.21 -13.67 -23.34
C LEU A 232 -0.52 -14.30 -24.54
N GLY A 233 -1.53 -15.12 -24.28
CA GLY A 233 -2.40 -15.70 -25.32
C GLY A 233 -3.11 -14.64 -26.14
N ARG A 234 -3.63 -13.58 -25.49
CA ARG A 234 -4.21 -12.42 -26.20
C ARG A 234 -3.17 -11.72 -27.08
N LYS A 235 -1.97 -11.45 -26.57
CA LYS A 235 -0.89 -10.82 -27.37
C LYS A 235 -0.56 -11.65 -28.60
N LEU A 236 -0.36 -12.96 -28.44
CA LEU A 236 -0.08 -13.87 -29.55
C LEU A 236 -1.24 -13.92 -30.55
N SER A 237 -2.47 -13.88 -30.07
CA SER A 237 -3.65 -13.86 -30.94
C SER A 237 -3.68 -12.61 -31.83
N LEU A 238 -3.50 -11.43 -31.21
CA LEU A 238 -3.55 -10.14 -31.89
C LEU A 238 -2.31 -9.80 -32.71
N ALA A 239 -1.13 -10.31 -32.34
CA ALA A 239 0.11 -10.01 -33.05
C ALA A 239 0.45 -11.03 -34.14
N SER A 240 -0.11 -12.24 -34.08
CA SER A 240 0.42 -13.38 -34.83
C SER A 240 -0.66 -14.30 -35.40
N LEU A 241 -1.56 -14.86 -34.58
CA LEU A 241 -2.54 -15.85 -35.07
C LEU A 241 -3.54 -15.26 -36.07
N VAL A 242 -3.82 -13.96 -35.98
CA VAL A 242 -4.71 -13.25 -36.91
C VAL A 242 -4.20 -13.28 -38.36
N LEU A 243 -2.91 -13.52 -38.59
CA LEU A 243 -2.32 -13.65 -39.93
C LEU A 243 -2.85 -14.88 -40.70
N PHE A 244 -3.35 -15.91 -40.02
CA PHE A 244 -3.96 -17.09 -40.66
C PHE A 244 -5.34 -16.83 -41.28
N ILE A 245 -5.97 -15.70 -40.97
CA ILE A 245 -7.24 -15.32 -41.60
C ILE A 245 -6.90 -14.94 -43.06
N GLN A 246 -7.27 -15.87 -43.95
CA GLN A 246 -6.76 -16.16 -45.31
C GLN A 246 -6.38 -14.99 -46.24
N THR A 247 -5.49 -15.33 -47.17
CA THR A 247 -4.58 -14.52 -48.00
C THR A 247 -4.92 -14.47 -49.49
N ASP A 248 -6.02 -15.08 -49.93
CA ASP A 248 -6.14 -15.39 -51.37
C ASP A 248 -7.00 -14.36 -52.14
N THR A 249 -7.76 -13.54 -51.42
CA THR A 249 -8.58 -12.45 -51.97
C THR A 249 -8.50 -11.24 -51.05
N GLY A 250 -8.19 -10.04 -51.58
CA GLY A 250 -7.87 -8.82 -50.83
C GLY A 250 -8.88 -8.31 -49.78
N SER A 251 -10.04 -8.97 -49.59
CA SER A 251 -11.07 -8.64 -48.58
C SER A 251 -10.68 -8.99 -47.12
N SER A 252 -9.48 -9.51 -46.86
CA SER A 252 -9.11 -10.09 -45.56
C SER A 252 -8.59 -9.10 -44.52
N LYS A 253 -8.08 -7.92 -44.91
CA LYS A 253 -7.49 -6.94 -43.96
C LYS A 253 -8.54 -6.34 -43.01
N ILE A 254 -9.72 -6.00 -43.53
CA ILE A 254 -10.86 -5.50 -42.73
C ILE A 254 -11.37 -6.58 -41.77
N LEU A 255 -11.42 -7.84 -42.22
CA LEU A 255 -11.84 -8.96 -41.36
C LEU A 255 -10.86 -9.16 -40.19
N ARG A 256 -9.54 -9.04 -40.43
CA ARG A 256 -8.52 -9.10 -39.37
C ARG A 256 -8.75 -8.00 -38.32
N LEU A 257 -9.01 -6.77 -38.76
CA LEU A 257 -9.28 -5.64 -37.86
C LEU A 257 -10.57 -5.85 -37.04
N PHE A 258 -11.63 -6.36 -37.67
CA PHE A 258 -12.87 -6.71 -36.98
C PHE A 258 -12.63 -7.77 -35.89
N VAL A 259 -11.93 -8.86 -36.22
CA VAL A 259 -11.59 -9.91 -35.26
C VAL A 259 -10.73 -9.35 -34.13
N ALA A 260 -9.77 -8.46 -34.42
CA ALA A 260 -8.97 -7.81 -33.40
C ALA A 260 -9.79 -6.94 -32.45
N SER A 261 -10.74 -6.14 -32.97
CA SER A 261 -11.67 -5.37 -32.16
C SER A 261 -12.51 -6.26 -31.24
N VAL A 262 -13.02 -7.39 -31.74
CA VAL A 262 -13.79 -8.36 -30.94
C VAL A 262 -12.93 -8.98 -29.84
N VAL A 263 -11.73 -9.44 -30.16
CA VAL A 263 -10.80 -10.04 -29.18
C VAL A 263 -10.42 -9.03 -28.09
N SER A 264 -10.15 -7.77 -28.45
CA SER A 264 -9.90 -6.70 -27.48
C SER A 264 -11.11 -6.40 -26.59
N ALA A 265 -12.32 -6.38 -27.15
CA ALA A 265 -13.56 -6.18 -26.38
C ALA A 265 -13.86 -7.34 -25.42
N LEU A 266 -13.68 -8.59 -25.87
CA LEU A 266 -13.86 -9.78 -25.04
C LEU A 266 -12.85 -9.81 -23.88
N TYR A 267 -11.59 -9.44 -24.13
CA TYR A 267 -10.59 -9.36 -23.08
C TYR A 267 -10.88 -8.23 -22.08
N LEU A 268 -11.38 -7.08 -22.54
CA LEU A 268 -11.83 -6.00 -21.66
C LEU A 268 -12.98 -6.48 -20.75
N ALA A 269 -13.95 -7.20 -21.30
CA ALA A 269 -15.02 -7.81 -20.51
C ALA A 269 -14.46 -8.82 -19.49
N ALA A 270 -13.51 -9.66 -19.91
CA ALA A 270 -12.84 -10.61 -19.01
C ALA A 270 -12.11 -9.91 -17.86
N LEU A 271 -11.40 -8.80 -18.12
CA LEU A 271 -10.75 -7.98 -17.09
C LEU A 271 -11.77 -7.40 -16.10
N ALA A 272 -12.87 -6.83 -16.61
CA ALA A 272 -13.90 -6.20 -15.80
C ALA A 272 -14.63 -7.20 -14.89
N LEU A 273 -14.87 -8.42 -15.38
CA LEU A 273 -15.57 -9.49 -14.66
C LEU A 273 -14.65 -10.25 -13.69
N ALA A 274 -13.46 -10.65 -14.13
CA ALA A 274 -12.55 -11.47 -13.32
C ALA A 274 -11.77 -10.65 -12.29
N ARG A 275 -11.50 -9.35 -12.57
CA ARG A 275 -10.71 -8.44 -11.72
C ARG A 275 -9.43 -9.09 -11.17
N PRO A 276 -8.50 -9.50 -12.07
CA PRO A 276 -7.37 -10.34 -11.69
C PRO A 276 -6.28 -9.61 -10.89
N PHE A 277 -6.18 -8.28 -11.00
CA PHE A 277 -5.14 -7.48 -10.33
C PHE A 277 -5.40 -7.29 -8.84
N LYS A 278 -4.35 -7.29 -8.03
CA LYS A 278 -4.46 -6.99 -6.58
C LYS A 278 -4.85 -5.54 -6.26
N ARG A 279 -4.58 -4.62 -7.18
CA ARG A 279 -4.79 -3.18 -7.01
C ARG A 279 -5.76 -2.68 -8.06
N ASP A 280 -6.77 -1.94 -7.62
CA ASP A 280 -7.79 -1.39 -8.51
C ASP A 280 -7.18 -0.43 -9.54
N ASP A 281 -6.18 0.37 -9.17
CA ASP A 281 -5.49 1.28 -10.10
C ASP A 281 -4.85 0.55 -11.29
N ASP A 282 -4.24 -0.62 -11.03
CA ASP A 282 -3.60 -1.44 -12.07
C ASP A 282 -4.66 -2.09 -12.98
N LEU A 283 -5.80 -2.48 -12.40
CA LEU A 283 -6.97 -2.96 -13.15
C LEU A 283 -7.54 -1.87 -14.07
N TYR A 284 -7.80 -0.67 -13.56
CA TYR A 284 -8.33 0.44 -14.36
C TYR A 284 -7.37 0.81 -15.50
N LEU A 285 -6.07 0.85 -15.24
CA LEU A 285 -5.06 1.11 -16.28
C LEU A 285 -5.09 0.03 -17.38
N ALA A 286 -5.21 -1.25 -17.00
CA ALA A 286 -5.33 -2.36 -17.95
C ALA A 286 -6.63 -2.29 -18.76
N CYS A 287 -7.75 -1.92 -18.14
CA CYS A 287 -9.02 -1.71 -18.82
C CYS A 287 -8.93 -0.55 -19.84
N THR A 288 -8.38 0.59 -19.43
CA THR A 288 -8.16 1.74 -20.32
C THR A 288 -7.26 1.37 -21.51
N ALA A 289 -6.19 0.62 -21.27
CA ALA A 289 -5.30 0.16 -22.33
C ALA A 289 -6.04 -0.70 -23.38
N ASN A 290 -6.90 -1.63 -22.94
CA ASN A 290 -7.66 -2.48 -23.87
C ASN A 290 -8.80 -1.74 -24.57
N LEU A 291 -9.42 -0.78 -23.90
CA LEU A 291 -10.39 0.12 -24.54
C LEU A 291 -9.72 0.93 -25.66
N PHE A 292 -8.55 1.51 -25.39
CA PHE A 292 -7.78 2.25 -26.39
C PHE A 292 -7.35 1.35 -27.56
N LEU A 293 -6.92 0.10 -27.30
CA LEU A 293 -6.63 -0.85 -28.39
C LEU A 293 -7.87 -1.16 -29.24
N ALA A 294 -9.04 -1.39 -28.63
CA ALA A 294 -10.28 -1.61 -29.37
C ALA A 294 -10.64 -0.39 -30.25
N CYS A 295 -10.48 0.83 -29.72
CA CYS A 295 -10.63 2.06 -30.48
C CYS A 295 -9.60 2.19 -31.62
N CYS A 296 -8.35 1.78 -31.41
CA CYS A 296 -7.33 1.78 -32.46
C CYS A 296 -7.68 0.80 -33.61
N PHE A 297 -8.16 -0.40 -33.31
CA PHE A 297 -8.55 -1.38 -34.35
C PHE A 297 -9.81 -0.95 -35.12
N THR A 298 -10.80 -0.38 -34.44
CA THR A 298 -11.98 0.20 -35.10
C THR A 298 -11.60 1.38 -35.98
N SER A 299 -10.70 2.25 -35.52
CA SER A 299 -10.16 3.34 -36.34
C SER A 299 -9.33 2.85 -37.52
N GLY A 300 -8.56 1.77 -37.34
CA GLY A 300 -7.86 1.09 -38.43
C GLY A 300 -8.82 0.57 -39.50
N THR A 301 -10.02 0.13 -39.11
CA THR A 301 -11.08 -0.26 -40.05
C THR A 301 -11.56 0.93 -40.86
N VAL A 302 -11.76 2.09 -40.21
CA VAL A 302 -12.11 3.35 -40.89
C VAL A 302 -11.03 3.76 -41.88
N ILE A 303 -9.75 3.70 -41.49
CA ILE A 303 -8.62 4.04 -42.36
C ILE A 303 -8.63 3.19 -43.64
N GLN A 304 -8.76 1.86 -43.50
CA GLN A 304 -8.82 0.96 -44.65
C GLN A 304 -10.03 1.21 -45.56
N LEU A 305 -11.18 1.56 -44.99
CA LEU A 305 -12.37 1.91 -45.77
C LEU A 305 -12.18 3.22 -46.54
N CYS A 306 -11.50 4.20 -45.95
CA CYS A 306 -11.27 5.51 -46.55
C CYS A 306 -10.12 5.56 -47.57
N GLU A 307 -9.17 4.62 -47.53
CA GLU A 307 -8.09 4.50 -48.54
C GLU A 307 -8.47 3.63 -49.75
N SER A 308 -9.56 2.86 -49.66
CA SER A 308 -9.95 1.94 -50.73
C SER A 308 -10.69 2.66 -51.86
N ALA A 309 -10.11 2.62 -53.07
CA ALA A 309 -10.73 3.13 -54.31
C ALA A 309 -12.09 2.48 -54.65
N ALA A 310 -12.43 1.33 -54.03
CA ALA A 310 -13.72 0.66 -54.21
C ALA A 310 -14.87 1.31 -53.42
N TYR A 311 -14.57 2.20 -52.44
CA TYR A 311 -15.55 2.73 -51.48
C TYR A 311 -15.43 4.25 -51.27
N GLU A 312 -15.04 4.99 -52.32
CA GLU A 312 -14.67 6.42 -52.28
C GLU A 312 -15.74 7.32 -51.62
N ASP A 313 -17.04 7.06 -51.87
CA ASP A 313 -18.15 7.82 -51.27
C ASP A 313 -18.60 7.28 -49.89
N MET A 314 -18.16 6.08 -49.51
CA MET A 314 -18.65 5.37 -48.32
C MET A 314 -17.99 5.90 -47.03
N CYS A 315 -16.77 6.45 -47.11
CA CYS A 315 -16.05 7.04 -45.97
C CYS A 315 -16.83 8.24 -45.38
N LYS A 316 -17.29 9.15 -46.25
CA LYS A 316 -18.08 10.32 -45.85
C LYS A 316 -19.51 9.94 -45.44
N ALA A 317 -20.13 8.99 -46.15
CA ALA A 317 -21.51 8.57 -45.87
C ALA A 317 -21.66 7.75 -44.58
N LEU A 318 -20.71 6.88 -44.25
CA LEU A 318 -20.80 5.94 -43.11
C LEU A 318 -20.16 6.49 -41.83
N VAL A 319 -19.04 7.22 -41.96
CA VAL A 319 -18.22 7.66 -40.81
C VAL A 319 -18.18 9.18 -40.66
N GLY A 320 -18.50 9.93 -41.71
CA GLY A 320 -18.53 11.40 -41.68
C GLY A 320 -17.15 12.07 -41.74
N PHE A 321 -16.09 11.33 -42.09
CA PHE A 321 -14.76 11.89 -42.33
C PHE A 321 -14.55 12.16 -43.83
N ASP A 322 -13.84 13.25 -44.15
CA ASP A 322 -13.47 13.59 -45.52
C ASP A 322 -12.20 12.83 -46.00
N SER A 323 -11.37 12.29 -45.07
CA SER A 323 -10.18 11.50 -45.40
C SER A 323 -9.71 10.61 -44.24
N ALA A 324 -8.81 9.66 -44.52
CA ALA A 324 -8.17 8.79 -43.52
C ALA A 324 -7.30 9.52 -42.48
N ARG A 325 -7.04 10.82 -42.67
CA ARG A 325 -6.23 11.65 -41.77
C ARG A 325 -6.85 11.78 -40.37
N GLY A 326 -8.16 12.04 -40.27
CA GLY A 326 -8.82 12.22 -38.98
C GLY A 326 -8.80 10.94 -38.13
N ALA A 327 -8.99 9.78 -38.77
CA ALA A 327 -8.88 8.48 -38.10
C ALA A 327 -7.44 8.18 -37.68
N SER A 328 -6.45 8.54 -38.49
CA SER A 328 -5.02 8.43 -38.14
C SER A 328 -4.67 9.30 -36.92
N GLU A 329 -5.10 10.57 -36.92
CA GLU A 329 -4.92 11.49 -35.79
C GLU A 329 -5.51 10.94 -34.49
N PHE A 330 -6.67 10.27 -34.56
CA PHE A 330 -7.30 9.66 -33.40
C PHE A 330 -6.49 8.46 -32.85
N VAL A 331 -5.93 7.61 -33.71
CA VAL A 331 -5.03 6.51 -33.29
C VAL A 331 -3.78 7.05 -32.57
N ILE A 332 -3.18 8.11 -33.12
CA ILE A 332 -2.03 8.79 -32.50
C ILE A 332 -2.41 9.38 -31.15
N ALA A 333 -3.55 10.07 -31.07
CA ALA A 333 -4.03 10.65 -29.82
C ALA A 333 -4.26 9.59 -28.73
N LEU A 334 -4.85 8.44 -29.06
CA LEU A 334 -5.09 7.34 -28.12
C LEU A 334 -3.78 6.71 -27.62
N THR A 335 -2.83 6.46 -28.51
CA THR A 335 -1.52 5.88 -28.14
C THR A 335 -0.71 6.87 -27.29
N ALA A 336 -0.68 8.15 -27.64
CA ALA A 336 -0.05 9.20 -26.84
C ALA A 336 -0.73 9.37 -25.47
N ALA A 337 -2.08 9.32 -25.42
CA ALA A 337 -2.84 9.38 -24.17
C ALA A 337 -2.49 8.21 -23.24
N MET A 338 -2.25 7.00 -23.78
CA MET A 338 -1.84 5.84 -22.99
C MET A 338 -0.48 6.07 -22.30
N LEU A 339 0.48 6.67 -23.02
CA LEU A 339 1.78 7.02 -22.46
C LEU A 339 1.64 8.06 -21.34
N ALA A 340 0.89 9.13 -21.62
CA ALA A 340 0.66 10.22 -20.67
C ALA A 340 -0.03 9.73 -19.40
N ALA A 341 -1.09 8.92 -19.52
CA ALA A 341 -1.79 8.33 -18.39
C ALA A 341 -0.86 7.45 -17.54
N SER A 342 -0.05 6.61 -18.18
CA SER A 342 0.90 5.73 -17.49
C SER A 342 1.96 6.52 -16.72
N LEU A 343 2.54 7.55 -17.35
CA LEU A 343 3.52 8.44 -16.72
C LEU A 343 2.91 9.24 -15.56
N LEU A 344 1.69 9.75 -15.73
CA LEU A 344 0.99 10.51 -14.69
C LEU A 344 0.66 9.64 -13.47
N VAL A 345 0.20 8.40 -13.69
CA VAL A 345 -0.03 7.44 -12.60
C VAL A 345 1.28 7.12 -11.87
N VAL A 346 2.37 6.89 -12.62
CA VAL A 346 3.69 6.65 -12.03
C VAL A 346 4.14 7.85 -11.19
N LEU A 347 4.08 9.07 -11.75
CA LEU A 347 4.46 10.31 -11.09
C LEU A 347 3.60 10.58 -9.85
N PHE A 348 2.29 10.40 -9.94
CA PHE A 348 1.39 10.59 -8.81
C PHE A 348 1.73 9.60 -7.68
N LYS A 349 2.06 8.35 -8.01
CA LYS A 349 2.43 7.35 -7.01
C LYS A 349 3.81 7.56 -6.43
N THR A 350 4.80 8.02 -7.20
CA THR A 350 6.11 8.39 -6.66
C THR A 350 6.00 9.59 -5.73
N VAL A 351 5.28 10.64 -6.14
CA VAL A 351 5.03 11.82 -5.30
C VAL A 351 4.23 11.43 -4.05
N SER A 352 3.18 10.62 -4.20
CA SER A 352 2.39 10.14 -3.04
C SER A 352 3.23 9.29 -2.10
N ALA A 353 4.09 8.40 -2.61
CA ALA A 353 4.99 7.59 -1.79
C ALA A 353 6.01 8.45 -1.03
N VAL A 354 6.54 9.50 -1.66
CA VAL A 354 7.45 10.47 -1.01
C VAL A 354 6.73 11.33 0.03
N ARG A 355 5.45 11.67 -0.21
CA ARG A 355 4.59 12.43 0.72
C ARG A 355 3.92 11.56 1.77
N MET A 356 4.14 10.24 1.77
CA MET A 356 3.57 9.37 2.79
C MET A 356 4.07 9.84 4.17
N PRO A 357 3.17 9.94 5.15
CA PRO A 357 3.53 10.29 6.51
C PRO A 357 4.38 9.15 7.10
N THR A 358 5.71 9.27 7.03
CA THR A 358 6.68 8.40 7.70
C THR A 358 7.28 9.07 8.93
N ILE A 359 7.83 8.28 9.84
CA ILE A 359 8.65 8.79 10.95
C ILE A 359 9.89 9.48 10.38
N ARG A 360 10.26 10.61 10.99
CA ARG A 360 11.43 11.42 10.62
C ARG A 360 12.22 11.81 11.85
N LEU A 361 13.53 11.96 11.72
CA LEU A 361 14.37 12.47 12.81
C LEU A 361 14.02 13.94 13.10
N CYS A 362 13.92 14.32 14.38
CA CYS A 362 13.70 15.72 14.77
C CYS A 362 14.88 16.62 14.38
N SER A 363 16.10 16.08 14.44
CA SER A 363 17.36 16.79 14.17
C SER A 363 17.53 17.22 12.71
N SER A 364 17.13 16.38 11.76
CA SER A 364 17.40 16.57 10.33
C SER A 364 16.15 16.56 9.44
N GLY A 365 15.00 16.13 9.95
CA GLY A 365 13.78 15.93 9.15
C GLY A 365 13.86 14.78 8.14
N ARG A 366 14.96 14.02 8.13
CA ARG A 366 15.19 12.87 7.22
C ARG A 366 14.55 11.60 7.77
N PRO A 367 14.22 10.61 6.91
CA PRO A 367 13.81 9.28 7.38
C PRO A 367 14.95 8.62 8.17
N PRO A 368 14.65 7.85 9.24
CA PRO A 368 15.66 7.12 9.99
C PRO A 368 16.37 6.06 9.14
N VAL A 369 17.66 5.85 9.41
CA VAL A 369 18.47 4.81 8.78
C VAL A 369 18.20 3.46 9.47
N LEU A 370 17.69 2.51 8.71
CA LEU A 370 17.37 1.17 9.19
C LEU A 370 18.50 0.20 8.82
N GLU A 371 19.65 0.37 9.47
CA GLU A 371 20.79 -0.53 9.33
C GLU A 371 20.57 -1.81 10.16
N LEU A 372 21.00 -2.94 9.60
CA LEU A 372 20.97 -4.24 10.26
C LEU A 372 22.39 -4.76 10.45
N SER A 373 22.60 -5.46 11.58
CA SER A 373 23.79 -6.28 11.77
C SER A 373 23.92 -7.31 10.63
N PRO A 374 25.13 -7.62 10.15
CA PRO A 374 25.35 -8.68 9.16
C PRO A 374 24.81 -10.06 9.59
N GLU A 375 24.67 -10.28 10.91
CA GLU A 375 24.23 -11.53 11.51
C GLU A 375 22.70 -11.61 11.70
N CYS A 376 21.96 -10.52 11.47
CA CYS A 376 20.53 -10.43 11.72
C CYS A 376 19.75 -10.06 10.46
N HIS A 377 18.67 -10.79 10.15
CA HIS A 377 17.78 -10.45 9.05
C HIS A 377 16.57 -9.60 9.48
N PHE A 378 16.29 -9.50 10.78
CA PHE A 378 15.16 -8.75 11.30
C PHE A 378 15.61 -7.65 12.29
N HIS A 379 14.94 -6.50 12.26
CA HIS A 379 15.18 -5.39 13.18
C HIS A 379 14.55 -5.66 14.54
N GLY A 380 13.46 -6.43 14.56
CA GLY A 380 12.77 -6.80 15.78
C GLY A 380 12.04 -8.13 15.63
N PHE A 381 11.90 -8.83 16.74
CA PHE A 381 11.00 -9.98 16.92
C PHE A 381 9.92 -9.56 17.90
N ILE A 382 8.64 -9.81 17.61
CA ILE A 382 7.55 -9.49 18.55
C ILE A 382 6.95 -10.76 19.17
N SER A 383 7.20 -10.94 20.46
CA SER A 383 6.62 -12.03 21.26
C SER A 383 5.28 -11.59 21.86
N HIS A 384 4.28 -12.48 21.80
CA HIS A 384 2.94 -12.19 22.29
C HIS A 384 2.16 -13.46 22.66
N CYS A 385 1.19 -13.31 23.56
CA CYS A 385 0.19 -14.35 23.81
C CYS A 385 -0.84 -14.37 22.69
N TRP A 386 -1.05 -15.51 22.03
CA TRP A 386 -2.01 -15.62 20.93
C TRP A 386 -3.45 -15.32 21.36
N GLY A 387 -3.83 -15.69 22.58
CA GLY A 387 -5.20 -15.51 23.07
C GLY A 387 -5.60 -14.05 23.31
N THR A 388 -4.64 -13.18 23.64
CA THR A 388 -4.91 -11.82 24.14
C THR A 388 -4.18 -10.71 23.37
N GLY A 389 -3.10 -11.02 22.65
CA GLY A 389 -2.24 -10.01 21.99
C GLY A 389 -2.20 -10.05 20.45
N GLN A 390 -2.78 -11.06 19.80
CA GLN A 390 -2.55 -11.33 18.37
C GLN A 390 -3.00 -10.20 17.44
N ASP A 391 -4.17 -9.62 17.67
CA ASP A 391 -4.73 -8.55 16.84
C ASP A 391 -3.90 -7.26 16.94
N GLN A 392 -3.44 -6.93 18.14
CA GLN A 392 -2.67 -5.73 18.41
C GLN A 392 -1.23 -5.86 17.94
N THR A 393 -0.59 -7.03 18.04
CA THR A 393 0.77 -7.21 17.50
C THR A 393 0.79 -7.06 15.99
N HIS A 394 -0.21 -7.59 15.27
CA HIS A 394 -0.39 -7.28 13.84
C HIS A 394 -0.54 -5.78 13.58
N THR A 395 -1.30 -5.08 14.43
CA THR A 395 -1.48 -3.63 14.31
C THR A 395 -0.16 -2.89 14.53
N VAL A 396 0.60 -3.22 15.58
CA VAL A 396 1.92 -2.66 15.87
C VAL A 396 2.86 -2.86 14.68
N VAL A 397 3.02 -4.11 14.21
CA VAL A 397 3.93 -4.46 13.12
C VAL A 397 3.55 -3.72 11.84
N ARG A 398 2.27 -3.74 11.45
CA ARG A 398 1.82 -3.12 10.21
C ARG A 398 1.95 -1.60 10.26
N GLN A 399 1.62 -0.96 11.39
CA GLN A 399 1.78 0.48 11.54
C GLN A 399 3.27 0.87 11.54
N LEU A 400 4.15 0.12 12.22
CA LEU A 400 5.59 0.35 12.15
C LEU A 400 6.13 0.20 10.72
N GLN A 401 5.69 -0.81 9.96
CA GLN A 401 6.09 -0.99 8.55
C GLN A 401 5.60 0.14 7.63
N LEU A 402 4.47 0.77 7.95
CA LEU A 402 3.97 1.94 7.23
C LEU A 402 4.77 3.21 7.61
N LEU A 403 5.07 3.36 8.89
CA LEU A 403 5.77 4.52 9.45
C LEU A 403 7.28 4.51 9.20
N LEU A 404 7.90 3.33 9.11
CA LEU A 404 9.33 3.09 8.86
C LEU A 404 9.49 2.17 7.64
N PRO A 405 9.44 2.72 6.41
CA PRO A 405 9.60 1.93 5.20
C PRO A 405 10.93 1.18 5.20
N GLY A 406 10.88 -0.14 5.04
CA GLY A 406 12.07 -1.00 5.04
C GLY A 406 12.34 -1.71 6.37
N VAL A 407 11.60 -1.38 7.45
CA VAL A 407 11.70 -2.13 8.70
C VAL A 407 11.19 -3.55 8.48
N ARG A 408 11.99 -4.51 8.94
CA ARG A 408 11.72 -5.95 8.93
C ARG A 408 11.47 -6.36 10.37
N ILE A 409 10.25 -6.73 10.70
CA ILE A 409 9.85 -7.22 12.02
C ILE A 409 9.30 -8.62 11.83
N TRP A 410 9.81 -9.56 12.60
CA TRP A 410 9.38 -10.95 12.58
C TRP A 410 8.14 -11.10 13.48
N LEU A 411 7.10 -11.77 12.96
CA LEU A 411 5.85 -12.07 13.67
C LEU A 411 5.42 -13.52 13.39
N ASP A 412 5.07 -14.29 14.43
CA ASP A 412 4.77 -15.73 14.34
C ASP A 412 3.76 -16.09 13.25
N VAL A 413 2.65 -15.35 13.17
CA VAL A 413 1.55 -15.60 12.23
C VAL A 413 1.98 -15.41 10.77
N ASP A 414 2.98 -14.55 10.54
CA ASP A 414 3.46 -14.18 9.21
C ASP A 414 4.72 -14.96 8.79
N ASN A 415 5.48 -15.51 9.75
CA ASN A 415 6.84 -16.01 9.53
C ASN A 415 7.15 -17.41 10.07
N LEU A 416 6.28 -18.06 10.85
CA LEU A 416 6.56 -19.35 11.47
C LEU A 416 6.23 -20.54 10.53
N GLU A 417 7.26 -21.25 10.06
CA GLU A 417 7.09 -22.53 9.33
C GLU A 417 7.19 -23.77 10.26
N ASP A 418 7.90 -23.64 11.39
CA ASP A 418 8.11 -24.69 12.40
C ASP A 418 8.30 -24.07 13.80
N VAL A 419 7.53 -24.54 14.79
CA VAL A 419 7.57 -24.11 16.21
C VAL A 419 8.90 -24.50 16.88
N GLY A 420 9.64 -25.46 16.30
CA GLY A 420 10.97 -25.86 16.76
C GLY A 420 12.09 -24.83 16.49
N ARG A 421 11.84 -23.79 15.70
CA ARG A 421 12.85 -22.79 15.29
C ARG A 421 12.61 -21.37 15.83
N LEU A 422 11.76 -21.24 16.85
CA LEU A 422 11.45 -19.98 17.52
C LEU A 422 12.72 -19.31 18.07
N GLU A 423 13.58 -20.09 18.72
CA GLU A 423 14.83 -19.63 19.31
C GLU A 423 15.81 -19.08 18.27
N GLU A 424 15.89 -19.71 17.10
CA GLU A 424 16.70 -19.23 15.98
C GLU A 424 16.15 -17.91 15.43
N SER A 425 14.83 -17.77 15.36
CA SER A 425 14.17 -16.55 14.88
C SER A 425 14.38 -15.36 15.83
N VAL A 426 14.41 -15.62 17.14
CA VAL A 426 14.79 -14.61 18.15
C VAL A 426 16.26 -14.21 18.02
N ARG A 427 17.15 -15.17 17.74
CA ARG A 427 18.57 -14.87 17.45
C ARG A 427 18.75 -14.09 16.15
N ASP A 428 17.88 -14.25 15.17
CA ASP A 428 17.95 -13.55 13.88
C ASP A 428 17.40 -12.11 13.93
N ALA A 429 16.94 -11.66 15.10
CA ALA A 429 16.42 -10.31 15.32
C ALA A 429 17.35 -9.44 16.18
N THR A 430 17.46 -8.15 15.81
CA THR A 430 18.28 -7.17 16.56
C THR A 430 17.65 -6.77 17.90
N THR A 431 16.32 -6.64 17.97
CA THR A 431 15.57 -6.27 19.18
C THR A 431 14.46 -7.27 19.48
N PHE A 432 14.04 -7.35 20.74
CA PHE A 432 12.99 -8.25 21.20
C PHE A 432 11.84 -7.45 21.82
N LEU A 433 10.74 -7.33 21.09
CA LEU A 433 9.53 -6.64 21.50
C LEU A 433 8.66 -7.63 22.28
N VAL A 434 8.21 -7.22 23.47
CA VAL A 434 7.43 -8.06 24.38
C VAL A 434 6.04 -7.45 24.54
N PHE A 435 5.02 -8.06 23.94
CA PHE A 435 3.64 -7.60 24.08
C PHE A 435 2.98 -8.23 25.32
N LEU A 436 3.11 -7.52 26.44
CA LEU A 436 2.61 -7.89 27.75
C LEU A 436 1.08 -7.76 27.81
N SER A 437 0.44 -8.91 27.97
CA SER A 437 -1.00 -9.08 28.18
C SER A 437 -1.22 -10.18 29.21
N ALA A 438 -2.41 -10.25 29.79
CA ALA A 438 -2.79 -11.31 30.72
C ALA A 438 -2.54 -12.69 30.10
N GLY A 439 -1.86 -13.57 30.83
CA GLY A 439 -1.50 -14.91 30.37
C GLY A 439 -0.19 -15.01 29.58
N TYR A 440 0.51 -13.90 29.36
CA TYR A 440 1.77 -13.88 28.62
C TYR A 440 2.84 -14.78 29.25
N PHE A 441 3.08 -14.68 30.56
CA PHE A 441 4.04 -15.53 31.26
C PHE A 441 3.50 -16.94 31.49
N LYS A 442 2.19 -17.15 31.42
CA LYS A 442 1.58 -18.50 31.45
C LYS A 442 1.84 -19.31 30.18
N SER A 443 1.99 -18.63 29.04
CA SER A 443 2.28 -19.27 27.76
C SER A 443 3.69 -19.89 27.73
N PHE A 444 3.74 -21.20 27.44
CA PHE A 444 5.01 -21.93 27.31
C PHE A 444 5.90 -21.39 26.18
N ASN A 445 5.31 -21.04 25.03
CA ASN A 445 6.05 -20.51 23.88
C ASN A 445 6.63 -19.13 24.17
N CYS A 446 5.84 -18.23 24.77
CA CYS A 446 6.32 -16.90 25.16
C CYS A 446 7.49 -16.99 26.15
N ARG A 447 7.45 -17.94 27.10
CA ARG A 447 8.59 -18.20 28.00
C ARG A 447 9.83 -18.69 27.25
N ARG A 448 9.69 -19.62 26.30
CA ARG A 448 10.82 -20.07 25.45
C ARG A 448 11.46 -18.91 24.70
N GLU A 449 10.65 -18.05 24.09
CA GLU A 449 11.12 -16.86 23.37
C GLU A 449 11.82 -15.86 24.29
N LEU A 450 11.27 -15.61 25.49
CA LEU A 450 11.89 -14.78 26.52
C LEU A 450 13.28 -15.31 26.90
N TYR A 451 13.39 -16.62 27.17
CA TYR A 451 14.66 -17.24 27.55
C TYR A 451 15.67 -17.22 26.41
N ALA A 452 15.21 -17.41 25.16
CA ALA A 452 16.05 -17.27 23.99
C ALA A 452 16.57 -15.84 23.79
N ALA A 453 15.71 -14.84 24.01
CA ALA A 453 16.09 -13.43 23.92
C ALA A 453 17.10 -13.06 25.00
N LEU A 454 16.91 -13.55 26.22
CA LEU A 454 17.83 -13.37 27.33
C LEU A 454 19.19 -14.01 27.06
N GLY A 455 19.20 -15.30 26.70
CA GLY A 455 20.44 -16.05 26.40
C GLY A 455 21.22 -15.49 25.21
N SER A 456 20.55 -14.78 24.29
CA SER A 456 21.19 -14.09 23.15
C SER A 456 21.45 -12.61 23.42
N ASN A 457 21.27 -12.16 24.66
CA ASN A 457 21.38 -10.77 25.12
C ASN A 457 20.67 -9.75 24.23
N ARG A 458 19.47 -10.07 23.74
CA ARG A 458 18.69 -9.15 22.91
C ARG A 458 18.14 -7.99 23.77
N PRO A 459 18.12 -6.75 23.27
CA PRO A 459 17.47 -5.64 23.95
C PRO A 459 15.95 -5.82 24.01
N PHE A 460 15.36 -5.65 25.19
CA PHE A 460 13.93 -5.85 25.44
C PHE A 460 13.17 -4.53 25.24
N ILE A 461 12.07 -4.58 24.51
CA ILE A 461 11.14 -3.47 24.30
C ILE A 461 9.76 -3.91 24.81
N PRO A 462 9.48 -3.76 26.12
CA PRO A 462 8.20 -4.12 26.71
C PRO A 462 7.08 -3.17 26.26
N ILE A 463 5.94 -3.73 25.86
CA ILE A 463 4.72 -3.06 25.43
C ILE A 463 3.56 -3.64 26.23
N GLN A 464 2.83 -2.84 26.99
CA GLN A 464 1.76 -3.30 27.89
C GLN A 464 0.37 -2.96 27.33
N GLU A 465 -0.50 -3.96 27.17
CA GLU A 465 -1.91 -3.74 26.84
C GLU A 465 -2.64 -3.00 27.97
N ALA A 466 -3.27 -1.87 27.65
CA ALA A 466 -4.02 -1.07 28.62
C ALA A 466 -5.49 -1.50 28.75
N ASP A 467 -6.07 -2.12 27.71
CA ASP A 467 -7.49 -2.46 27.67
C ASP A 467 -7.77 -3.78 28.43
N VAL A 468 -8.32 -3.65 29.65
CA VAL A 468 -8.62 -4.78 30.55
C VAL A 468 -9.58 -5.79 29.90
N ASP A 469 -10.58 -5.34 29.13
CA ASP A 469 -11.54 -6.21 28.46
C ASP A 469 -10.90 -7.01 27.30
N LYS A 470 -9.68 -6.63 26.90
CA LYS A 470 -8.90 -7.25 25.83
C LYS A 470 -7.59 -7.88 26.31
N GLY A 471 -7.48 -8.16 27.61
CA GLY A 471 -6.31 -8.81 28.20
C GLY A 471 -5.25 -7.84 28.74
N GLY A 472 -5.59 -6.58 28.94
CA GLY A 472 -4.78 -5.65 29.71
C GLY A 472 -4.72 -6.04 31.18
N ALA A 473 -3.54 -5.91 31.78
CA ALA A 473 -3.29 -6.24 33.18
C ALA A 473 -2.35 -5.19 33.80
N SER A 474 -2.47 -4.97 35.12
CA SER A 474 -1.56 -4.08 35.83
C SER A 474 -0.12 -4.62 35.83
N ILE A 475 0.86 -3.74 35.99
CA ILE A 475 2.27 -4.14 36.04
C ILE A 475 2.49 -5.09 37.22
N GLU A 476 1.85 -4.85 38.35
CA GLU A 476 1.94 -5.68 39.56
C GLU A 476 1.40 -7.09 39.30
N ALA A 477 0.27 -7.20 38.59
CA ALA A 477 -0.30 -8.49 38.21
C ALA A 477 0.61 -9.25 37.24
N LEU A 478 1.17 -8.57 36.24
CA LEU A 478 2.13 -9.17 35.30
C LEU A 478 3.44 -9.59 35.99
N LYS A 479 3.93 -8.81 36.94
CA LYS A 479 5.09 -9.17 37.77
C LYS A 479 4.79 -10.40 38.63
N ALA A 480 3.59 -10.49 39.21
CA ALA A 480 3.17 -11.68 39.95
C ALA A 480 3.07 -12.91 39.05
N GLU A 481 2.46 -12.78 37.87
CA GLU A 481 2.38 -13.86 36.87
C GLU A 481 3.77 -14.36 36.45
N CYS A 482 4.72 -13.43 36.25
CA CYS A 482 6.11 -13.75 35.95
C CYS A 482 6.79 -14.55 37.08
N ARG A 483 6.58 -14.18 38.35
CA ARG A 483 7.15 -14.92 39.50
C ARG A 483 6.57 -16.33 39.62
N GLU A 484 5.29 -16.48 39.32
CA GLU A 484 4.59 -17.75 39.47
C GLU A 484 4.95 -18.75 38.35
N HIS A 485 5.15 -18.28 37.11
CA HIS A 485 5.25 -19.16 35.94
C HIS A 485 6.65 -19.27 35.33
N CYS A 486 7.57 -18.33 35.62
CA CYS A 486 8.95 -18.46 35.19
C CYS A 486 9.70 -19.45 36.09
N VAL A 487 10.56 -20.29 35.49
CA VAL A 487 11.31 -21.28 36.25
C VAL A 487 12.39 -20.64 37.13
N GLU A 488 12.64 -21.22 38.31
CA GLU A 488 13.68 -20.79 39.26
C GLU A 488 15.09 -21.25 38.84
N THR A 489 15.18 -22.40 38.19
CA THR A 489 16.45 -22.97 37.72
C THR A 489 16.62 -22.76 36.21
N ALA A 490 17.84 -22.35 35.82
CA ALA A 490 18.25 -22.21 34.43
C ALA A 490 17.91 -23.49 33.62
N PRO A 491 17.09 -23.41 32.57
CA PRO A 491 16.93 -24.55 31.67
C PRO A 491 18.31 -24.94 31.10
N PRO A 492 18.59 -26.23 30.84
CA PRO A 492 19.89 -26.66 30.28
C PRO A 492 20.28 -25.92 28.99
N ALA A 493 19.29 -25.46 28.23
CA ALA A 493 19.47 -24.66 27.02
C ALA A 493 19.92 -23.19 27.28
N TYR A 494 19.78 -22.68 28.50
CA TYR A 494 20.03 -21.29 28.88
C TYR A 494 20.71 -21.17 30.26
N PRO A 495 21.98 -21.62 30.39
CA PRO A 495 22.66 -21.70 31.69
C PRO A 495 22.91 -20.35 32.36
N SER A 496 22.78 -19.23 31.63
CA SER A 496 22.96 -17.88 32.16
C SER A 496 21.74 -17.32 32.90
N TYR A 497 20.59 -17.98 32.82
CA TYR A 497 19.35 -17.49 33.45
C TYR A 497 19.33 -17.80 34.95
N SER A 498 19.22 -16.75 35.76
CA SER A 498 19.32 -16.83 37.23
C SER A 498 17.97 -16.86 37.98
N GLY A 499 16.87 -17.01 37.25
CA GLY A 499 15.51 -17.12 37.81
C GLY A 499 14.61 -15.91 37.54
N PRO A 500 13.38 -15.89 38.08
CA PRO A 500 12.36 -14.89 37.75
C PRO A 500 12.78 -13.45 38.06
N GLY A 501 13.66 -13.26 39.06
CA GLY A 501 14.21 -11.94 39.40
C GLY A 501 14.94 -11.26 38.24
N GLU A 502 15.73 -12.01 37.46
CA GLU A 502 16.42 -11.48 36.29
C GLU A 502 15.42 -11.13 35.17
N MET A 503 14.38 -11.95 34.99
CA MET A 503 13.34 -11.66 34.01
C MET A 503 12.56 -10.39 34.37
N LEU A 504 12.22 -10.23 35.65
CA LEU A 504 11.58 -9.02 36.15
C LEU A 504 12.46 -7.79 35.92
N ALA A 505 13.74 -7.90 36.23
CA ALA A 505 14.70 -6.82 36.01
C ALA A 505 14.77 -6.44 34.52
N ARG A 506 14.84 -7.41 33.62
CA ARG A 506 14.96 -7.18 32.17
C ARG A 506 13.69 -6.65 31.51
N VAL A 507 12.52 -7.15 31.90
CA VAL A 507 11.24 -6.81 31.27
C VAL A 507 10.61 -5.54 31.88
N PHE A 508 10.78 -5.30 33.18
CA PHE A 508 10.06 -4.23 33.87
C PHE A 508 10.94 -3.12 34.48
N GLU A 509 12.21 -3.40 34.80
CA GLU A 509 13.05 -2.48 35.58
C GLU A 509 14.12 -1.79 34.72
N ALA A 510 14.70 -2.51 33.75
CA ALA A 510 15.71 -1.99 32.83
C ALA A 510 15.16 -0.85 31.96
N THR A 511 13.92 -1.00 31.48
CA THR A 511 13.16 0.09 30.85
C THR A 511 11.69 -0.01 31.23
N PRO A 512 11.00 1.12 31.44
CA PRO A 512 9.58 1.10 31.76
C PRO A 512 8.77 0.57 30.56
N PRO A 513 7.78 -0.32 30.77
CA PRO A 513 6.86 -0.77 29.73
C PRO A 513 6.17 0.39 28.99
N ILE A 514 6.12 0.30 27.67
CA ILE A 514 5.38 1.24 26.82
C ILE A 514 3.91 0.87 26.90
N VAL A 515 3.07 1.74 27.44
CA VAL A 515 1.63 1.51 27.45
C VAL A 515 1.10 1.50 26.00
N TRP A 516 0.27 0.51 25.66
CA TRP A 516 -0.42 0.38 24.39
C TRP A 516 -1.91 0.63 24.61
N VAL A 517 -2.41 1.65 23.93
CA VAL A 517 -3.82 2.05 23.98
C VAL A 517 -4.42 1.81 22.61
N ARG A 518 -5.59 1.16 22.53
CA ARG A 518 -6.25 0.78 21.26
C ARG A 518 -6.91 1.95 20.49
N VAL A 519 -6.54 3.19 20.82
CA VAL A 519 -7.08 4.42 20.21
C VAL A 519 -6.00 5.10 19.38
N ASN A 520 -6.27 5.35 18.10
CA ASN A 520 -5.26 5.74 17.10
C ASN A 520 -4.36 6.92 17.52
N ALA A 521 -4.93 7.97 18.13
CA ALA A 521 -4.15 9.13 18.57
C ALA A 521 -3.06 8.78 19.61
N PHE A 522 -3.32 7.81 20.47
CA PHE A 522 -2.41 7.34 21.51
C PHE A 522 -1.48 6.23 20.99
N GLN A 523 -1.96 5.39 20.07
CA GLN A 523 -1.13 4.40 19.37
C GLN A 523 0.08 5.05 18.70
N LEU A 524 -0.08 6.25 18.13
CA LEU A 524 1.03 6.97 17.50
C LEU A 524 2.16 7.30 18.48
N GLU A 525 1.86 7.61 19.75
CA GLU A 525 2.88 7.80 20.79
C GLU A 525 3.54 6.49 21.20
N SER A 526 2.76 5.42 21.34
CA SER A 526 3.31 4.10 21.64
C SER A 526 4.24 3.63 20.51
N LEU A 527 3.82 3.81 19.26
CA LEU A 527 4.62 3.51 18.06
C LEU A 527 5.87 4.40 17.98
N LYS A 528 5.78 5.68 18.36
CA LYS A 528 6.93 6.58 18.50
C LYS A 528 7.96 6.01 19.48
N ALA A 529 7.51 5.61 20.66
CA ALA A 529 8.36 5.06 21.70
C ALA A 529 8.99 3.73 21.28
N VAL A 530 8.21 2.84 20.65
CA VAL A 530 8.73 1.55 20.13
C VAL A 530 9.77 1.80 19.05
N ALA A 531 9.47 2.65 18.05
CA ALA A 531 10.39 3.00 16.99
C ALA A 531 11.68 3.62 17.56
N MET A 532 11.58 4.52 18.53
CA MET A 532 12.73 5.12 19.19
C MET A 532 13.63 4.06 19.83
N ARG A 533 13.06 3.16 20.63
CA ARG A 533 13.83 2.10 21.30
C ARG A 533 14.46 1.14 20.30
N MET A 534 13.76 0.80 19.21
CA MET A 534 14.33 -0.01 18.13
C MET A 534 15.52 0.69 17.46
N LEU A 535 15.38 1.99 17.14
CA LEU A 535 16.44 2.78 16.50
C LEU A 535 17.65 2.95 17.42
N LEU A 536 17.46 3.15 18.73
CA LEU A 536 18.54 3.23 19.72
C LEU A 536 19.45 2.00 19.71
N HIS A 537 18.89 0.83 19.39
CA HIS A 537 19.63 -0.43 19.32
C HIS A 537 20.09 -0.80 17.89
N SER A 538 19.88 0.08 16.91
CA SER A 538 20.45 -0.07 15.57
C SER A 538 21.96 0.23 15.58
N PRO A 539 22.80 -0.54 14.86
CA PRO A 539 24.23 -0.27 14.75
C PRO A 539 24.57 1.17 14.34
N TYR A 540 23.76 1.74 13.44
CA TYR A 540 23.93 3.11 12.94
C TYR A 540 23.84 4.16 14.06
N TYR A 541 22.82 4.07 14.91
CA TYR A 541 22.54 5.06 15.95
C TYR A 541 23.29 4.77 17.25
N ALA A 542 23.66 3.51 17.49
CA ALA A 542 24.57 3.16 18.58
C ALA A 542 25.93 3.86 18.43
N SER A 543 26.42 4.01 17.19
CA SER A 543 27.63 4.77 16.89
C SER A 543 27.42 6.29 16.76
N ARG A 544 26.17 6.75 16.58
CA ARG A 544 25.80 8.17 16.38
C ARG A 544 24.60 8.60 17.25
N PRO A 545 24.72 8.55 18.59
CA PRO A 545 23.59 8.85 19.48
C PRO A 545 23.09 10.30 19.33
N ALA A 546 23.97 11.23 18.95
CA ALA A 546 23.62 12.64 18.75
C ALA A 546 22.54 12.86 17.68
N GLU A 547 22.47 12.02 16.64
CA GLU A 547 21.46 12.17 15.59
C GLU A 547 20.04 11.83 16.07
N LEU A 548 19.93 10.95 17.06
CA LEU A 548 18.68 10.49 17.66
C LEU A 548 18.33 11.23 18.96
N ALA A 549 19.24 12.05 19.50
CA ALA A 549 19.06 12.76 20.78
C ALA A 549 17.83 13.70 20.80
N GLY A 550 17.54 14.36 19.66
CA GLY A 550 16.33 15.18 19.51
C GLY A 550 15.03 14.37 19.34
N GLY A 551 15.14 13.05 19.24
CA GLY A 551 14.05 12.12 19.04
C GLY A 551 13.53 12.05 17.60
N VAL A 552 12.31 11.53 17.46
CA VAL A 552 11.65 11.29 16.18
C VAL A 552 10.28 11.96 16.15
N MET A 553 9.90 12.46 14.99
CA MET A 553 8.59 13.02 14.71
C MET A 553 7.71 11.92 14.11
N VAL A 554 6.53 11.70 14.71
CA VAL A 554 5.50 10.84 14.13
C VAL A 554 4.47 11.74 13.44
N PRO A 555 4.17 11.47 12.17
CA PRO A 555 3.20 12.27 11.43
C PRO A 555 1.78 12.06 11.98
N ARG A 556 0.96 13.13 11.92
CA ARG A 556 -0.40 13.18 12.49
C ARG A 556 -0.48 13.02 14.02
N GLN A 557 0.66 13.01 14.70
CA GLN A 557 0.72 13.15 16.15
C GLN A 557 0.06 14.48 16.55
N PRO A 558 -0.83 14.52 17.56
CA PRO A 558 -1.39 15.77 18.06
C PRO A 558 -0.27 16.70 18.57
N GLY A 559 0.01 17.75 17.80
CA GLY A 559 1.01 18.76 18.14
C GLY A 559 0.54 19.71 19.25
N PRO A 560 1.40 20.62 19.71
CA PRO A 560 1.01 21.65 20.67
C PRO A 560 -0.18 22.46 20.15
N CYS A 561 -1.12 22.77 21.03
CA CYS A 561 -2.35 23.47 20.68
C CYS A 561 -2.45 24.77 21.47
N ALA A 562 -3.00 25.81 20.85
CA ALA A 562 -3.23 27.09 21.49
C ALA A 562 -4.60 27.66 21.14
N PHE A 563 -5.18 28.42 22.06
CA PHE A 563 -6.39 29.20 21.78
C PHE A 563 -6.04 30.42 20.93
N SER A 564 -6.96 30.86 20.06
CA SER A 564 -6.78 32.09 19.27
C SER A 564 -7.05 33.37 20.06
N GLY A 565 -7.82 33.29 21.15
CA GLY A 565 -8.18 34.40 22.02
C GLY A 565 -8.36 33.96 23.49
N PRO A 566 -8.84 34.85 24.37
CA PRO A 566 -9.06 34.53 25.78
C PRO A 566 -10.18 33.51 25.97
N VAL A 567 -9.96 32.56 26.87
CA VAL A 567 -10.85 31.46 27.24
C VAL A 567 -11.05 31.44 28.75
N THR A 568 -12.27 31.21 29.17
CA THR A 568 -12.61 30.96 30.58
C THR A 568 -13.05 29.52 30.76
N ILE A 569 -12.33 28.77 31.60
CA ILE A 569 -12.69 27.41 32.01
C ILE A 569 -13.46 27.52 33.32
N LEU A 570 -14.74 27.13 33.30
CA LEU A 570 -15.58 27.01 34.49
C LEU A 570 -15.35 25.64 35.12
N VAL A 571 -15.10 25.63 36.43
CA VAL A 571 -14.85 24.40 37.19
C VAL A 571 -15.74 24.39 38.43
N CYS A 572 -16.42 23.28 38.68
CA CYS A 572 -17.14 23.04 39.93
C CYS A 572 -16.16 22.53 41.00
N ARG A 573 -16.16 23.13 42.20
CA ARG A 573 -15.31 22.68 43.32
C ARG A 573 -15.70 21.32 43.86
N ASP A 574 -16.99 21.00 43.84
CA ASP A 574 -17.51 19.70 44.26
C ASP A 574 -17.22 18.58 43.25
N ASN A 575 -16.79 18.94 42.03
CA ASN A 575 -16.21 17.97 41.10
C ASN A 575 -14.74 17.69 41.48
N GLU A 576 -14.56 16.73 42.38
CA GLU A 576 -13.28 16.44 43.02
C GLU A 576 -12.16 16.18 41.99
N GLY A 577 -11.05 16.92 42.08
CA GLY A 577 -9.91 16.83 41.15
C GLY A 577 -10.01 17.70 39.88
N ALA A 578 -11.19 18.22 39.52
CA ALA A 578 -11.39 19.01 38.30
C ALA A 578 -10.53 20.29 38.25
N VAL A 579 -10.31 20.94 39.40
CA VAL A 579 -9.46 22.14 39.50
C VAL A 579 -8.00 21.81 39.14
N GLY A 580 -7.51 20.63 39.52
CA GLY A 580 -6.17 20.15 39.16
C GLY A 580 -6.03 19.97 37.65
N ILE A 581 -7.03 19.36 37.01
CA ILE A 581 -7.07 19.17 35.56
C ILE A 581 -7.14 20.52 34.82
N ALA A 582 -7.96 21.46 35.29
CA ALA A 582 -8.03 22.80 34.70
C ALA A 582 -6.68 23.53 34.75
N ARG A 583 -5.92 23.40 35.85
CA ARG A 583 -4.56 23.94 35.96
C ARG A 583 -3.61 23.25 34.97
N ALA A 584 -3.68 21.92 34.85
CA ALA A 584 -2.86 21.18 33.89
C ALA A 584 -3.15 21.61 32.43
N LEU A 585 -4.42 21.81 32.07
CA LEU A 585 -4.83 22.33 30.76
C LEU A 585 -4.32 23.76 30.52
N LYS A 586 -4.39 24.63 31.55
CA LYS A 586 -3.82 25.98 31.49
C LYS A 586 -2.31 25.96 31.22
N THR A 587 -1.56 25.05 31.85
CA THR A 587 -0.13 24.87 31.60
C THR A 587 0.14 24.35 30.18
N ALA A 588 -0.56 23.30 29.75
CA ALA A 588 -0.40 22.74 28.40
C ALA A 588 -0.73 23.75 27.29
N ALA A 589 -1.71 24.64 27.52
CA ALA A 589 -2.04 25.72 26.58
C ALA A 589 -0.94 26.80 26.49
N ARG A 590 -0.17 27.01 27.56
CA ARG A 590 0.98 27.95 27.57
C ARG A 590 2.16 27.40 26.78
N GLU A 591 2.48 26.12 26.96
CA GLU A 591 3.57 25.45 26.26
C GLU A 591 3.42 25.52 24.73
N GLY A 592 2.18 25.51 24.21
CA GLY A 592 1.93 25.59 22.77
C GLY A 592 2.31 26.91 22.09
N ARG A 593 2.42 28.04 22.81
CA ARG A 593 2.67 29.36 22.21
C ARG A 593 4.12 29.85 22.26
N GLY A 594 4.99 29.17 23.00
CA GLY A 594 6.36 29.65 23.26
C GLY A 594 6.41 30.86 24.21
N SER A 595 7.61 31.21 24.69
CA SER A 595 7.88 32.12 25.83
C SER A 595 7.50 33.61 25.62
N THR A 596 7.00 34.02 24.46
CA THR A 596 6.97 35.45 24.05
C THR A 596 5.59 36.11 23.95
N ALA A 597 4.49 35.44 24.31
CA ALA A 597 3.15 36.04 24.27
C ALA A 597 2.48 36.05 25.65
N SER A 598 1.99 37.23 26.06
CA SER A 598 1.34 37.57 27.34
C SER A 598 0.51 36.43 27.98
N ALA A 599 0.76 36.22 29.27
CA ALA A 599 0.36 35.08 30.10
C ALA A 599 -1.14 34.95 30.43
N GLU A 600 -2.04 35.69 29.76
CA GLU A 600 -3.44 35.90 30.18
C GLU A 600 -4.50 35.50 29.13
N THR A 601 -4.37 34.31 28.53
CA THR A 601 -5.44 33.80 27.63
C THR A 601 -6.29 32.69 28.23
N VAL A 602 -5.91 32.06 29.35
CA VAL A 602 -6.77 31.04 30.00
C VAL A 602 -7.01 31.43 31.45
N THR A 603 -8.28 31.74 31.75
CA THR A 603 -8.77 32.06 33.09
C THR A 603 -9.55 30.86 33.63
N ILE A 604 -9.35 30.51 34.90
CA ILE A 604 -10.11 29.46 35.58
C ILE A 604 -11.03 30.19 36.55
N ARG A 605 -12.33 29.96 36.45
CA ARG A 605 -13.35 30.53 37.35
C ARG A 605 -14.17 29.42 37.98
N ASP A 606 -14.64 29.69 39.18
CA ASP A 606 -15.60 28.84 39.85
C ASP A 606 -16.94 28.85 39.10
N ALA A 607 -17.51 27.67 38.86
CA ALA A 607 -18.75 27.54 38.10
C ALA A 607 -19.96 28.08 38.87
N GLU A 608 -20.02 27.92 40.19
CA GLU A 608 -21.13 28.40 41.02
C GLU A 608 -21.14 29.93 41.08
N GLU A 609 -19.98 30.55 41.34
CA GLU A 609 -19.85 32.01 41.34
C GLU A 609 -20.18 32.61 39.96
N ALA A 610 -19.80 31.95 38.87
CA ALA A 610 -19.97 32.46 37.51
C ALA A 610 -21.38 32.22 36.93
N LEU A 611 -22.07 31.16 37.35
CA LEU A 611 -23.38 30.77 36.82
C LEU A 611 -24.53 31.16 37.75
N GLU A 612 -24.32 31.30 39.05
CA GLU A 612 -25.41 31.49 40.00
C GLU A 612 -25.18 32.66 40.99
N GLY A 613 -24.01 33.29 40.95
CA GLY A 613 -23.71 34.45 41.79
C GLY A 613 -24.67 35.62 41.56
N VAL A 614 -25.15 36.23 42.66
CA VAL A 614 -26.07 37.39 42.68
C VAL A 614 -25.50 38.62 41.93
N ASN A 615 -24.17 38.68 41.78
CA ASN A 615 -23.43 39.68 40.99
C ASN A 615 -22.53 39.03 39.92
N ALA A 616 -22.98 37.96 39.26
CA ALA A 616 -22.19 37.24 38.26
C ALA A 616 -21.75 38.19 37.12
N ALA A 617 -20.45 38.54 37.09
CA ALA A 617 -19.89 39.36 36.03
C ALA A 617 -20.15 38.70 34.66
N PRO A 618 -20.58 39.47 33.63
CA PRO A 618 -20.96 38.92 32.34
C PRO A 618 -19.82 38.09 31.75
N LEU A 619 -20.16 36.84 31.39
CA LEU A 619 -19.25 35.91 30.73
C LEU A 619 -18.97 36.41 29.31
N SER A 620 -17.90 37.18 29.13
CA SER A 620 -17.44 37.67 27.83
C SER A 620 -16.37 36.76 27.22
N GLY A 621 -16.48 36.43 25.94
CA GLY A 621 -15.48 35.63 25.21
C GLY A 621 -15.85 34.15 25.12
N HIS A 622 -14.85 33.29 24.95
CA HIS A 622 -15.05 31.86 24.76
C HIS A 622 -15.05 31.15 26.11
N VAL A 623 -16.19 30.59 26.52
CA VAL A 623 -16.38 29.98 27.84
C VAL A 623 -16.67 28.49 27.70
N VAL A 624 -16.04 27.68 28.53
CA VAL A 624 -16.19 26.21 28.52
C VAL A 624 -16.36 25.71 29.95
N CYS A 625 -17.30 24.81 30.18
CA CYS A 625 -17.45 24.10 31.45
C CYS A 625 -16.63 22.81 31.40
N LEU A 626 -15.70 22.62 32.34
CA LEU A 626 -14.91 21.40 32.46
C LEU A 626 -15.63 20.41 33.39
N LEU A 627 -15.94 19.23 32.85
CA LEU A 627 -16.43 18.09 33.61
C LEU A 627 -15.36 16.99 33.63
N TYR A 628 -14.67 16.86 34.76
CA TYR A 628 -13.78 15.74 35.04
C TYR A 628 -14.64 14.55 35.49
N LEU A 629 -14.46 13.39 34.85
CA LEU A 629 -15.20 12.16 35.10
C LEU A 629 -14.29 11.15 35.83
N ASN A 630 -14.60 10.89 37.10
CA ASN A 630 -13.98 9.93 38.01
C ASN A 630 -15.06 9.21 38.84
N ASP A 631 -14.67 8.25 39.67
CA ASP A 631 -15.54 7.44 40.52
C ASP A 631 -16.48 8.24 41.45
N LYS A 632 -16.17 9.50 41.71
CA LYS A 632 -16.92 10.42 42.58
C LYS A 632 -17.81 11.41 41.82
N THR A 633 -17.74 11.46 40.50
CA THR A 633 -18.55 12.41 39.70
C THR A 633 -20.04 12.16 39.91
N PHE A 634 -20.79 13.24 40.18
CA PHE A 634 -22.24 13.23 40.48
C PHE A 634 -22.64 12.55 41.81
N LEU A 635 -21.67 12.21 42.66
CA LEU A 635 -21.91 11.66 44.00
C LEU A 635 -21.75 12.72 45.11
N ASP A 636 -21.71 14.00 44.74
CA ASP A 636 -21.56 15.09 45.68
C ASP A 636 -22.86 15.29 46.49
N ALA A 637 -22.70 15.50 47.81
CA ALA A 637 -23.83 15.54 48.75
C ALA A 637 -24.87 16.62 48.44
N GLY A 638 -24.47 17.70 47.74
CA GLY A 638 -25.32 18.83 47.37
C GLY A 638 -25.92 18.76 45.97
N GLY A 639 -25.56 17.78 45.13
CA GLY A 639 -25.95 17.72 43.72
C GLY A 639 -25.50 18.94 42.88
N ALA A 640 -24.53 19.70 43.37
CA ALA A 640 -23.97 20.89 42.75
C ALA A 640 -23.34 20.58 41.40
N VAL A 641 -22.67 19.44 41.23
CA VAL A 641 -22.05 19.06 39.94
C VAL A 641 -23.11 18.95 38.85
N ALA A 642 -24.20 18.22 39.14
CA ALA A 642 -25.30 18.03 38.19
C ALA A 642 -26.02 19.35 37.87
N ARG A 643 -26.33 20.13 38.91
CA ARG A 643 -26.99 21.43 38.81
C ARG A 643 -26.17 22.41 37.96
N LEU A 644 -24.87 22.52 38.19
CA LEU A 644 -23.99 23.44 37.46
C LEU A 644 -23.73 23.01 36.02
N VAL A 645 -23.63 21.70 35.75
CA VAL A 645 -23.59 21.17 34.38
C VAL A 645 -24.89 21.50 33.65
N GLN A 646 -26.03 21.30 34.29
CA GLN A 646 -27.33 21.67 33.71
C GLN A 646 -27.41 23.17 33.40
N ALA A 647 -27.05 24.03 34.37
CA ALA A 647 -27.03 25.48 34.21
C ALA A 647 -26.08 25.96 33.10
N ALA A 648 -24.94 25.27 32.91
CA ALA A 648 -24.02 25.55 31.81
C ALA A 648 -24.67 25.20 30.45
N MET A 649 -25.34 24.04 30.36
CA MET A 649 -26.02 23.62 29.14
C MET A 649 -27.23 24.50 28.80
N ASP A 650 -27.99 24.95 29.80
CA ASP A 650 -29.11 25.89 29.64
C ASP A 650 -28.63 27.22 29.03
N ARG A 651 -27.44 27.68 29.44
CA ARG A 651 -26.77 28.87 28.88
C ARG A 651 -26.02 28.62 27.57
N ARG A 652 -26.13 27.41 27.00
CA ARG A 652 -25.43 26.98 25.78
C ARG A 652 -23.90 27.06 25.88
N ILE A 653 -23.36 26.89 27.08
CA ILE A 653 -21.93 26.77 27.32
C ILE A 653 -21.51 25.33 27.00
N ALA A 654 -20.43 25.16 26.23
CA ALA A 654 -19.94 23.83 25.89
C ALA A 654 -19.39 23.12 27.12
N VAL A 655 -19.72 21.83 27.29
CA VAL A 655 -19.18 20.97 28.35
C VAL A 655 -18.05 20.12 27.77
N ALA A 656 -16.82 20.35 28.22
CA ALA A 656 -15.66 19.54 27.86
C ALA A 656 -15.47 18.44 28.92
N MET A 657 -15.68 17.19 28.51
CA MET A 657 -15.55 16.04 29.39
C MET A 657 -14.16 15.42 29.30
N VAL A 658 -13.53 15.19 30.45
CA VAL A 658 -12.22 14.52 30.58
C VAL A 658 -12.39 13.31 31.49
N HIS A 659 -12.13 12.11 30.98
CA HIS A 659 -12.38 10.83 31.66
C HIS A 659 -11.09 10.20 32.19
N GLU A 660 -10.93 10.16 33.51
CA GLU A 660 -9.78 9.52 34.17
C GLU A 660 -9.72 8.03 33.86
N GLN A 661 -8.55 7.57 33.43
CA GLN A 661 -8.28 6.15 33.15
C GLN A 661 -7.44 5.50 34.25
N ASP A 662 -6.82 6.28 35.14
CA ASP A 662 -6.02 5.77 36.25
C ASP A 662 -6.90 5.37 37.46
N PRO A 663 -6.99 4.07 37.81
CA PRO A 663 -7.79 3.63 38.96
C PRO A 663 -7.35 4.26 40.28
N THR A 664 -6.07 4.62 40.43
CA THR A 664 -5.56 5.26 41.66
C THR A 664 -6.04 6.70 41.82
N CYS A 665 -6.46 7.34 40.73
CA CYS A 665 -7.03 8.69 40.69
C CYS A 665 -8.56 8.68 40.52
N GLY A 666 -9.21 7.52 40.72
CA GLY A 666 -10.67 7.37 40.58
C GLY A 666 -11.14 6.98 39.17
N GLY A 667 -10.25 6.49 38.30
CA GLY A 667 -10.63 6.02 36.96
C GLY A 667 -11.54 4.78 37.01
N VAL A 668 -12.69 4.87 36.35
CA VAL A 668 -13.67 3.78 36.27
C VAL A 668 -14.16 3.56 34.83
N PRO A 669 -14.64 2.35 34.47
CA PRO A 669 -15.24 2.11 33.16
C PRO A 669 -16.38 3.10 32.86
N PHE A 670 -16.40 3.64 31.64
CA PHE A 670 -17.35 4.70 31.27
C PHE A 670 -18.83 4.32 31.49
N ARG A 671 -19.16 3.02 31.41
CA ARG A 671 -20.50 2.50 31.68
C ARG A 671 -21.06 2.88 33.06
N ASN A 672 -20.19 3.09 34.05
CA ASN A 672 -20.58 3.45 35.42
C ASN A 672 -21.27 4.83 35.46
N PHE A 673 -20.87 5.75 34.57
CA PHE A 673 -21.46 7.08 34.53
C PHE A 673 -22.94 7.10 34.10
N PHE A 674 -23.43 6.08 33.38
CA PHE A 674 -24.87 5.99 33.07
C PHE A 674 -25.73 5.73 34.31
N GLN A 675 -25.14 5.17 35.37
CA GLN A 675 -25.84 4.92 36.63
C GLN A 675 -25.70 6.10 37.60
N GLN A 676 -24.54 6.77 37.61
CA GLN A 676 -24.26 7.91 38.49
C GLN A 676 -24.85 9.23 37.99
N THR A 677 -25.01 9.40 36.67
CA THR A 677 -25.50 10.65 36.09
C THR A 677 -27.02 10.79 36.27
N PRO A 678 -27.51 11.94 36.77
CA PRO A 678 -28.94 12.18 36.89
C PRO A 678 -29.68 12.06 35.55
N GLN A 679 -30.89 11.46 35.59
CA GLN A 679 -31.70 11.17 34.40
C GLN A 679 -31.99 12.40 33.54
N VAL A 680 -32.12 13.58 34.17
CA VAL A 680 -32.33 14.86 33.47
C VAL A 680 -31.21 15.15 32.46
N LEU A 681 -29.95 14.89 32.81
CA LEU A 681 -28.80 15.15 31.93
C LEU A 681 -28.65 14.11 30.82
N LEU A 682 -29.21 12.90 30.99
CA LEU A 682 -29.17 11.83 29.99
C LEU A 682 -30.23 11.99 28.90
N GLN A 683 -31.38 12.60 29.24
CA GLN A 683 -32.55 12.72 28.36
C GLN A 683 -32.54 14.02 27.55
N PRO A 684 -33.35 14.13 26.47
CA PRO A 684 -33.59 15.42 25.81
C PRO A 684 -34.15 16.45 26.81
N PRO A 685 -33.74 17.73 26.76
CA PRO A 685 -32.94 18.38 25.72
C PRO A 685 -31.41 18.28 25.87
N TYR A 686 -30.89 17.76 26.99
CA TYR A 686 -29.47 17.88 27.35
C TYR A 686 -28.57 16.84 26.67
N LYS A 687 -28.86 15.55 26.85
CA LYS A 687 -28.07 14.43 26.30
C LYS A 687 -26.54 14.61 26.48
N LEU A 688 -26.10 14.75 27.72
CA LEU A 688 -24.70 15.06 28.08
C LEU A 688 -23.67 14.19 27.33
N PHE A 689 -23.91 12.88 27.24
CA PHE A 689 -22.99 11.91 26.65
C PHE A 689 -23.09 11.75 25.11
N ASP A 690 -23.87 12.59 24.42
CA ASP A 690 -23.76 12.71 22.95
C ASP A 690 -22.40 13.35 22.55
N THR A 691 -21.74 14.03 23.49
CA THR A 691 -20.37 14.54 23.33
C THR A 691 -19.35 13.50 23.82
N VAL A 692 -18.31 13.23 23.03
CA VAL A 692 -17.27 12.24 23.38
C VAL A 692 -16.36 12.79 24.48
N ALA A 693 -16.23 12.06 25.59
CA ALA A 693 -15.27 12.37 26.63
C ALA A 693 -13.83 12.05 26.18
N VAL A 694 -12.89 12.94 26.50
CA VAL A 694 -11.48 12.73 26.20
C VAL A 694 -10.87 11.84 27.29
N PRO A 695 -10.34 10.65 26.98
CA PRO A 695 -9.69 9.81 27.98
C PRO A 695 -8.38 10.47 28.44
N LEU A 696 -8.16 10.48 29.75
CA LEU A 696 -6.97 10.98 30.41
C LEU A 696 -6.16 9.80 30.92
N TYR A 697 -5.08 9.47 30.21
CA TYR A 697 -4.19 8.37 30.59
C TYR A 697 -3.12 8.81 31.61
N PRO A 698 -2.65 7.90 32.47
CA PRO A 698 -1.62 8.21 33.48
C PRO A 698 -0.22 8.34 32.88
N ALA A 699 0.11 7.54 31.85
CA ALA A 699 1.45 7.54 31.24
C ALA A 699 1.80 8.96 30.72
N PRO A 700 2.97 9.54 31.07
CA PRO A 700 3.28 10.95 30.78
C PRO A 700 3.12 11.34 29.30
N GLU A 701 3.53 10.46 28.40
CA GLU A 701 3.44 10.65 26.95
C GLU A 701 1.98 10.69 26.49
N HIS A 702 1.15 9.76 26.95
CA HIS A 702 -0.28 9.72 26.63
C HIS A 702 -1.06 10.82 27.34
N ARG A 703 -0.67 11.19 28.57
CA ARG A 703 -1.28 12.30 29.32
C ARG A 703 -1.12 13.61 28.56
N THR A 704 0.06 13.84 27.98
CA THR A 704 0.32 15.00 27.11
C THR A 704 -0.65 15.03 25.90
N VAL A 705 -0.86 13.89 25.23
CA VAL A 705 -1.84 13.79 24.14
C VAL A 705 -3.26 14.00 24.63
N SER A 706 -3.62 13.44 25.79
CA SER A 706 -4.93 13.60 26.42
C SER A 706 -5.25 15.08 26.66
N LEU A 707 -4.28 15.83 27.20
CA LEU A 707 -4.42 17.28 27.44
C LEU A 707 -4.55 18.06 26.12
N ARG A 708 -3.80 17.70 25.07
CA ARG A 708 -3.90 18.34 23.75
C ARG A 708 -5.26 18.08 23.08
N LEU A 709 -5.78 16.86 23.21
CA LEU A 709 -7.12 16.50 22.74
C LEU A 709 -8.21 17.22 23.54
N ALA A 710 -8.04 17.34 24.87
CA ALA A 710 -8.94 18.09 25.72
C ALA A 710 -8.94 19.58 25.35
N LEU A 711 -7.77 20.21 25.19
CA LEU A 711 -7.66 21.60 24.69
C LEU A 711 -8.32 21.76 23.32
N SER A 712 -8.10 20.81 22.41
CA SER A 712 -8.74 20.80 21.10
C SER A 712 -10.26 20.74 21.23
N SER A 713 -10.81 19.92 22.13
CA SER A 713 -12.26 19.86 22.41
C SER A 713 -12.80 21.19 22.96
N MET A 714 -11.97 21.91 23.71
CA MET A 714 -12.27 23.24 24.26
C MET A 714 -12.15 24.37 23.24
N GLY A 715 -11.73 24.12 22.00
CA GLY A 715 -11.60 25.16 20.97
C GLY A 715 -10.18 25.56 20.61
N ALA A 716 -9.14 24.94 21.20
CA ALA A 716 -7.76 25.17 20.80
C ALA A 716 -7.51 24.63 19.37
N VAL A 717 -6.51 25.20 18.70
CA VAL A 717 -6.11 24.86 17.33
C VAL A 717 -4.63 24.45 17.35
N PRO A 718 -4.21 23.46 16.54
CA PRO A 718 -2.80 23.08 16.44
C PRO A 718 -1.93 24.26 15.99
N CYS A 719 -0.79 24.46 16.65
CA CYS A 719 0.11 25.57 16.33
C CYS A 719 0.73 25.45 14.94
N ASP A 720 0.94 24.22 14.46
CA ASP A 720 1.54 23.92 13.15
C ASP A 720 0.55 23.97 11.97
N ALA A 721 -0.74 24.22 12.24
CA ALA A 721 -1.76 24.30 11.20
C ALA A 721 -1.58 25.56 10.34
N GLY A 722 -1.46 25.40 9.01
CA GLY A 722 -1.44 26.52 8.06
C GLY A 722 -2.74 27.35 8.10
N PRO A 723 -2.71 28.62 7.63
CA PRO A 723 -3.82 29.57 7.77
C PRO A 723 -5.15 29.06 7.18
N LEU A 724 -5.09 28.25 6.11
CA LEU A 724 -6.25 27.61 5.50
C LEU A 724 -6.85 26.49 6.36
N GLN A 725 -6.02 25.67 7.00
CA GLN A 725 -6.48 24.60 7.88
C GLN A 725 -7.08 25.18 9.18
N ARG A 726 -6.48 26.25 9.71
CA ARG A 726 -7.07 27.03 10.82
C ARG A 726 -8.45 27.58 10.45
N ARG A 727 -8.59 28.18 9.25
CA ARG A 727 -9.89 28.66 8.75
C ARG A 727 -10.91 27.53 8.54
N TRP A 728 -10.50 26.39 8.00
CA TRP A 728 -11.37 25.25 7.76
C TRP A 728 -11.87 24.63 9.07
N GLU A 729 -10.99 24.40 10.05
CA GLU A 729 -11.37 23.85 11.36
C GLU A 729 -12.31 24.80 12.12
N LEU A 730 -12.07 26.11 12.06
CA LEU A 730 -12.98 27.13 12.58
C LEU A 730 -14.35 27.11 11.85
N LEU A 731 -14.37 26.90 10.52
CA LEU A 731 -15.61 26.82 9.74
C LEU A 731 -16.41 25.55 10.06
N ARG A 732 -15.74 24.38 10.13
CA ARG A 732 -16.34 23.08 10.48
C ARG A 732 -17.00 23.14 11.85
N ARG A 733 -16.37 23.86 12.80
CA ARG A 733 -16.89 24.08 14.14
C ARG A 733 -18.05 25.08 14.20
N ARG A 734 -18.00 26.18 13.44
CA ARG A 734 -19.18 27.06 13.28
C ARG A 734 -20.38 26.30 12.75
N ILE A 735 -20.18 25.34 11.85
CA ILE A 735 -21.23 24.46 11.32
C ILE A 735 -21.70 23.43 12.37
N ALA A 736 -20.79 22.85 13.16
CA ALA A 736 -21.14 21.89 14.22
C ALA A 736 -21.91 22.55 15.38
N VAL A 737 -21.47 23.73 15.83
CA VAL A 737 -22.18 24.57 16.81
C VAL A 737 -23.52 25.04 16.23
N ALA A 738 -23.57 25.42 14.95
CA ALA A 738 -24.83 25.75 14.28
C ALA A 738 -25.81 24.57 14.18
N ARG A 739 -25.33 23.32 14.07
CA ARG A 739 -26.19 22.11 14.11
C ARG A 739 -26.77 21.85 15.50
N LEU A 740 -26.02 22.14 16.57
CA LEU A 740 -26.53 22.15 17.95
C LEU A 740 -27.56 23.28 18.16
N VAL A 741 -27.38 24.43 17.50
CA VAL A 741 -28.26 25.60 17.61
C VAL A 741 -29.58 25.50 16.82
N ARG A 742 -29.69 24.60 15.82
CA ARG A 742 -30.86 24.54 14.90
C ARG A 742 -31.93 23.49 15.21
N ARG A 743 -31.85 22.73 16.31
CA ARG A 743 -33.00 21.91 16.75
C ARG A 743 -33.98 22.81 17.50
N ARG A 744 -35.04 23.24 16.79
CA ARG A 744 -36.21 23.92 17.40
C ARG A 744 -36.77 23.04 18.54
N PRO A 745 -37.24 23.63 19.66
CA PRO A 745 -38.18 22.92 20.52
C PRO A 745 -39.42 22.58 19.70
N ALA A 746 -39.92 21.35 19.83
CA ALA A 746 -41.23 21.01 19.31
C ALA A 746 -42.26 21.96 19.92
N GLU A 747 -43.08 22.58 19.09
CA GLU A 747 -44.23 23.36 19.55
C GLU A 747 -45.11 22.47 20.46
N PRO A 748 -45.64 23.01 21.57
CA PRO A 748 -46.59 22.27 22.38
C PRO A 748 -47.82 21.97 21.52
N CYS A 749 -48.08 20.69 21.26
CA CYS A 749 -49.28 20.23 20.59
C CYS A 749 -50.49 20.70 21.43
N GLN A 750 -51.24 21.67 20.92
CA GLN A 750 -52.49 22.10 21.50
C GLN A 750 -53.43 20.88 21.58
N GLN A 751 -53.79 20.49 22.80
CA GLN A 751 -54.87 19.52 23.01
C GLN A 751 -56.18 20.09 22.44
N PRO A 752 -56.99 19.29 21.72
CA PRO A 752 -58.30 19.74 21.31
C PRO A 752 -59.18 19.91 22.54
N VAL A 753 -59.71 21.13 22.70
CA VAL A 753 -60.78 21.44 23.64
C VAL A 753 -62.00 20.60 23.26
N VAL A 754 -62.35 19.64 24.11
CA VAL A 754 -63.69 19.06 24.14
C VAL A 754 -64.50 19.90 25.12
N GLN A 755 -65.45 20.66 24.59
CA GLN A 755 -66.55 21.25 25.35
C GLN A 755 -67.83 20.45 25.06
N PRO A 756 -68.80 20.48 26.00
CA PRO A 756 -69.51 19.30 26.53
C PRO A 756 -70.47 18.59 25.57
#